data_AF-A0A9W9ECX6-F1
#
_entry.id   AF-A0A9W9ECX6-F1
#
_cell.length_a   1.000
_cell.length_b   1.000
_cell.length_c   1.000
_cell.angle_alpha   90.00
_cell.angle_beta   90.00
_cell.angle_gamma   90.00
#
_symmetry.space_group_name_H-M   'P 1'
#
loop_
_entity.id
_entity.type
_entity.pdbx_description
1 polymer ?
#
loop_
_entity_poly.entity_id
_entity_poly.type
_entity_poly.pdbx_seq_one_letter_code
_entity_poly.pdbx_strand_id
1 'polypeptide(L)'
;MHFSLLMALATLASPFRGVAALSMQLTEREMPAVFSLPVDYRPVSQAKLQKRNPSPTVQADTMLYDLTPIVKLSVGTPPQLIGLVVDLQMGFIAFLVPNTTDCVPQSNATSAQYNCATDDYCVTMGYFCPASSSTMKSIQPSKSDPEGPVNADVVTVGSQRVDGVHMWLNDISPGEYSRMGISPGSPFLYLMVDQGFINSPSFSLWSYGTPNNQGQLLFGGVNKAMYKGTLQAFPLSGPNNNVNMPIAAVVVESGGNAVLSTIDIFTFLPNKTVQQIYADLDITPTFIPSFNASMGIVDCARTQSENRTVSLVFGNATISVPWSELFIPFEDDTCEFTIVPYRPDLTYGPGSELQIGATVLQYMYLAVDYDNMFAAVAPLNPNPGPDNILEIGNGTRIPDADGDFPATITPYGAPTLTTTTTGSLPTSTTASKAQAVTFTPRAMDIILGPDVDKILNDYSNPPCQNQDDTPKVLRAFLKYLCEEAKTLLMQEIKQFNGRIALRQLRNFLVDSILKSMLIAGSKQPKSLTPSPIVIPGLTAEESQNQLELRSDHTAVKQACLARDGHRCVLTGMVEQLHFMSIPSQNRGDLWSCTTECAHIVPFSLGKLNPNSTQEVETKAQIWRAIYRYFPFVAGKIGPENINAPENAITLRSEAHMEFAAHRIAAEPTKTEHNYHIHDLGAVYSVARDLSNTITMKQSDPAIAMPDPNLLRLHYQVSMILQESGIRERYERTMWENEDNSIQNIQCDGSTDLGNILSSKMLTDI
;
A
#
# COMPACT_ATOMS: atom_id res chain seq x y z
N MET A 1 42.14 51.54 -45.48
CA MET A 1 42.03 52.65 -44.50
C MET A 1 41.46 52.04 -43.23
N HIS A 2 42.30 51.79 -42.22
CA HIS A 2 42.39 52.59 -40.97
C HIS A 2 41.09 52.54 -40.16
N PHE A 3 41.05 52.39 -38.84
CA PHE A 3 42.00 52.00 -37.79
C PHE A 3 41.13 51.81 -36.54
N SER A 4 41.73 51.25 -35.52
CA SER A 4 41.18 50.82 -34.24
C SER A 4 40.62 51.91 -33.30
N LEU A 5 39.84 51.42 -32.33
CA LEU A 5 39.95 51.67 -30.86
C LEU A 5 39.30 52.90 -30.19
N LEU A 6 38.84 52.62 -28.95
CA LEU A 6 38.71 53.46 -27.74
C LEU A 6 37.49 54.40 -27.66
N MET A 7 36.88 54.68 -26.50
CA MET A 7 36.74 54.07 -25.16
C MET A 7 35.92 55.12 -24.38
N ALA A 8 35.13 54.64 -23.41
CA ALA A 8 34.86 55.31 -22.12
C ALA A 8 33.95 56.56 -22.05
N LEU A 9 32.75 56.28 -21.48
CA LEU A 9 32.17 56.84 -20.24
C LEU A 9 31.14 58.01 -20.26
N ALA A 10 30.10 57.74 -19.45
CA ALA A 10 29.18 58.62 -18.72
C ALA A 10 27.99 59.19 -19.52
N THR A 11 26.72 59.13 -19.09
CA THR A 11 26.03 58.68 -17.86
C THR A 11 24.52 58.82 -18.11
N LEU A 12 23.72 57.99 -17.42
CA LEU A 12 22.33 58.20 -16.98
C LEU A 12 21.14 57.92 -17.93
N ALA A 13 20.18 57.20 -17.34
CA ALA A 13 18.77 56.94 -17.67
C ALA A 13 18.46 55.63 -18.43
N SER A 14 17.92 54.69 -17.64
CA SER A 14 17.59 53.28 -17.88
C SER A 14 16.24 53.07 -18.63
N PRO A 15 15.63 51.86 -18.69
CA PRO A 15 15.62 50.99 -19.87
C PRO A 15 14.18 50.55 -20.26
N PHE A 16 13.99 49.81 -21.36
CA PHE A 16 12.94 48.78 -21.42
C PHE A 16 13.28 47.74 -22.50
N ARG A 17 13.05 46.47 -22.13
CA ARG A 17 13.08 45.23 -22.92
C ARG A 17 14.42 44.46 -22.94
N GLY A 18 14.60 43.69 -21.87
CA GLY A 18 15.33 42.42 -21.89
C GLY A 18 14.49 41.40 -21.13
N VAL A 19 14.19 40.26 -21.76
CA VAL A 19 13.45 39.13 -21.19
C VAL A 19 14.26 38.57 -20.04
N ALA A 20 13.78 38.70 -18.81
CA ALA A 20 14.28 37.96 -17.67
C ALA A 20 13.55 36.60 -17.65
N ALA A 21 14.29 35.53 -17.93
CA ALA A 21 13.98 34.24 -17.35
C ALA A 21 13.99 34.44 -15.83
N LEU A 22 12.85 34.26 -15.18
CA LEU A 22 12.81 34.09 -13.73
C LEU A 22 13.47 32.74 -13.42
N SER A 23 14.80 32.75 -13.27
CA SER A 23 15.45 31.83 -12.36
C SER A 23 14.88 32.12 -10.97
N MET A 24 14.03 31.24 -10.46
CA MET A 24 13.78 31.18 -9.02
C MET A 24 15.12 30.84 -8.35
N GLN A 25 15.88 31.86 -7.96
CA GLN A 25 16.91 31.67 -6.95
C GLN A 25 16.18 31.36 -5.65
N LEU A 26 16.32 30.12 -5.16
CA LEU A 26 15.93 29.78 -3.79
C LEU A 26 16.68 30.72 -2.85
N THR A 27 15.94 31.58 -2.16
CA THR A 27 16.46 32.49 -1.14
C THR A 27 16.75 31.72 0.14
N GLU A 28 18.02 31.70 0.54
CA GLU A 28 18.43 31.53 1.94
C GLU A 28 17.69 32.59 2.78
N ARG A 29 16.84 32.17 3.73
CA ARG A 29 16.08 33.09 4.60
C ARG A 29 16.80 33.21 5.94
N GLU A 30 16.75 34.38 6.56
CA GLU A 30 17.32 34.63 7.90
C GLU A 30 16.71 33.75 9.00
N MET A 31 15.51 33.18 8.78
CA MET A 31 14.87 32.20 9.66
C MET A 31 14.18 31.13 8.80
N PRO A 32 14.86 30.01 8.49
CA PRO A 32 14.24 28.98 7.70
C PRO A 32 13.12 28.26 8.47
N ALA A 33 12.01 27.92 7.80
CA ALA A 33 10.90 27.12 8.35
C ALA A 33 11.30 25.63 8.44
N VAL A 34 12.34 25.38 9.22
CA VAL A 34 12.98 24.08 9.42
C VAL A 34 13.34 23.93 10.88
N PHE A 35 13.36 22.69 11.37
CA PHE A 35 13.88 22.38 12.69
C PHE A 35 14.40 20.95 12.70
N SER A 36 15.35 20.69 13.59
CA SER A 36 16.03 19.40 13.68
C SER A 36 15.79 18.72 15.02
N LEU A 37 15.66 17.41 15.01
CA LEU A 37 15.90 16.57 16.18
C LEU A 37 17.30 15.96 16.12
N PRO A 38 18.04 15.97 17.24
CA PRO A 38 19.18 15.08 17.38
C PRO A 38 18.72 13.63 17.22
N VAL A 39 19.45 12.88 16.42
CA VAL A 39 19.28 11.44 16.25
C VAL A 39 20.40 10.77 17.02
N ASP A 40 20.00 10.01 18.03
CA ASP A 40 20.89 9.13 18.76
C ASP A 40 20.96 7.80 18.01
N TYR A 41 22.17 7.41 17.61
CA TYR A 41 22.52 6.01 17.33
C TYR A 41 23.33 5.62 18.55
N ARG A 42 22.78 4.85 19.48
CA ARG A 42 23.55 4.57 20.70
C ARG A 42 24.79 3.78 20.29
N PRO A 43 26.00 4.19 20.66
CA PRO A 43 27.05 3.24 20.92
C PRO A 43 26.77 2.76 22.34
N VAL A 44 26.06 1.64 22.53
CA VAL A 44 26.22 0.98 23.82
C VAL A 44 27.69 0.60 23.87
N SER A 45 28.42 1.35 24.69
CA SER A 45 29.85 1.19 24.90
C SER A 45 30.26 -0.27 24.88
N GLN A 46 31.47 -0.55 24.40
CA GLN A 46 32.23 -1.79 24.58
C GLN A 46 32.17 -2.42 26.00
N ALA A 47 31.50 -1.80 26.98
CA ALA A 47 31.16 -2.36 28.28
C ALA A 47 29.97 -3.33 28.22
N LYS A 48 30.23 -4.51 27.63
CA LYS A 48 29.95 -5.86 28.15
C LYS A 48 29.78 -6.84 26.98
N LEU A 49 30.89 -7.06 26.27
CA LEU A 49 31.32 -8.42 25.93
C LEU A 49 31.59 -9.18 27.25
N GLN A 50 30.58 -9.35 28.12
CA GLN A 50 30.69 -10.30 29.21
C GLN A 50 30.34 -11.65 28.64
N LYS A 51 31.37 -12.49 28.49
CA LYS A 51 31.28 -13.95 28.45
C LYS A 51 30.18 -14.43 29.40
N ARG A 52 29.00 -14.67 28.85
CA ARG A 52 27.90 -15.47 29.39
C ARG A 52 26.90 -15.58 28.25
N ASN A 53 26.85 -16.74 27.60
CA ASN A 53 25.88 -17.12 26.55
C ASN A 53 24.56 -16.34 26.68
N PRO A 54 24.36 -15.23 25.95
CA PRO A 54 23.02 -14.75 25.69
C PRO A 54 22.44 -15.67 24.60
N SER A 55 21.14 -15.97 24.66
CA SER A 55 20.47 -16.58 23.51
C SER A 55 20.64 -15.68 22.28
N PRO A 56 20.65 -16.22 21.05
CA PRO A 56 20.80 -15.45 19.80
C PRO A 56 19.88 -14.23 19.69
N THR A 57 18.69 -14.30 20.29
CA THR A 57 17.69 -13.23 20.36
C THR A 57 18.16 -11.96 21.08
N VAL A 58 18.89 -12.07 22.20
CA VAL A 58 19.29 -10.88 23.00
C VAL A 58 20.39 -10.07 22.30
N GLN A 59 21.23 -10.74 21.50
CA GLN A 59 22.29 -10.09 20.71
C GLN A 59 21.72 -9.33 19.51
N ALA A 60 20.73 -9.90 18.82
CA ALA A 60 20.03 -9.25 17.71
C ALA A 60 19.26 -7.99 18.17
N ASP A 61 18.56 -8.08 19.31
CA ASP A 61 17.84 -6.93 19.89
C ASP A 61 18.80 -5.78 20.25
N THR A 62 19.99 -6.09 20.77
CA THR A 62 20.98 -5.06 21.16
C THR A 62 21.57 -4.34 19.93
N MET A 63 21.88 -5.07 18.85
CA MET A 63 22.45 -4.49 17.63
C MET A 63 21.47 -3.65 16.83
N LEU A 64 20.18 -3.98 16.92
CA LEU A 64 19.12 -3.18 16.30
C LEU A 64 19.09 -1.76 16.86
N TYR A 65 19.40 -1.55 18.15
CA TYR A 65 19.50 -0.21 18.76
C TYR A 65 20.71 0.60 18.29
N ASP A 66 21.81 -0.06 17.93
CA ASP A 66 23.05 0.64 17.56
C ASP A 66 22.97 1.22 16.14
N LEU A 67 22.16 0.61 15.27
CA LEU A 67 22.05 0.96 13.84
C LEU A 67 20.75 1.70 13.48
N THR A 68 19.76 1.71 14.38
CA THR A 68 18.46 2.35 14.12
C THR A 68 18.47 3.81 14.61
N PRO A 69 18.04 4.78 13.78
CA PRO A 69 17.89 6.17 14.21
C PRO A 69 16.86 6.31 15.33
N ILE A 70 17.29 6.78 16.51
CA ILE A 70 16.40 7.08 17.64
C ILE A 70 16.27 8.60 17.81
N VAL A 71 15.04 9.07 17.94
CA VAL A 71 14.74 10.46 18.30
C VAL A 71 13.97 10.53 19.61
N LYS A 72 14.07 11.65 20.31
CA LYS A 72 13.29 11.91 21.52
C LYS A 72 12.31 13.05 21.29
N LEU A 73 11.05 12.82 21.64
CA LEU A 73 9.98 13.81 21.61
C LEU A 73 9.15 13.70 22.89
N SER A 74 8.38 14.73 23.20
CA SER A 74 7.46 14.67 24.34
C SER A 74 6.02 14.55 23.88
N VAL A 75 5.20 13.75 24.57
CA VAL A 75 3.78 13.57 24.26
C VAL A 75 2.92 13.91 25.46
N GLY A 76 1.78 14.54 25.21
CA GLY A 76 0.76 14.84 26.22
C GLY A 76 1.01 16.08 27.08
N THR A 77 0.10 16.30 28.05
CA THR A 77 0.16 17.41 29.00
C THR A 77 -0.11 16.92 30.44
N PRO A 78 0.89 16.94 31.35
CA PRO A 78 2.25 17.44 31.15
C PRO A 78 3.05 16.60 30.13
N PRO A 79 4.06 17.18 29.46
CA PRO A 79 4.85 16.48 28.45
C PRO A 79 5.61 15.28 29.04
N GLN A 80 5.45 14.12 28.41
CA GLN A 80 6.15 12.87 28.74
C GLN A 80 7.22 12.60 27.69
N LEU A 81 8.51 12.60 28.05
CA LEU A 81 9.63 12.45 27.12
C LEU A 81 9.84 10.97 26.77
N ILE A 82 9.69 10.63 25.48
CA ILE A 82 9.78 9.27 24.96
C ILE A 82 10.79 9.22 23.82
N GLY A 83 11.60 8.16 23.77
CA GLY A 83 12.45 7.77 22.66
C GLY A 83 11.68 6.91 21.67
N LEU A 84 11.84 7.18 20.37
CA LEU A 84 11.21 6.44 19.30
C LEU A 84 12.23 6.13 18.21
N VAL A 85 12.10 4.94 17.62
CA VAL A 85 12.81 4.62 16.39
C VAL A 85 12.13 5.32 15.23
N VAL A 86 12.90 5.92 14.33
CA VAL A 86 12.37 6.52 13.09
C VAL A 86 12.08 5.38 12.11
N ASP A 87 10.84 5.26 11.65
CA ASP A 87 10.39 4.16 10.79
C ASP A 87 9.90 4.70 9.44
N LEU A 88 10.65 4.40 8.37
CA LEU A 88 10.35 4.83 7.00
C LEU A 88 9.25 4.01 6.32
N GLN A 89 8.81 2.90 6.93
CA GLN A 89 7.81 1.98 6.37
C GLN A 89 6.48 2.05 7.12
N MET A 90 6.44 2.76 8.27
CA MET A 90 5.22 2.96 9.05
C MET A 90 4.61 4.35 8.82
N GLY A 91 3.28 4.39 8.67
CA GLY A 91 2.53 5.63 8.38
C GLY A 91 2.00 6.39 9.59
N PHE A 92 2.25 5.94 10.82
CA PHE A 92 1.75 6.60 12.04
C PHE A 92 2.76 6.53 13.18
N ILE A 93 2.63 7.44 14.14
CA ILE A 93 3.38 7.34 15.39
C ILE A 93 2.72 6.28 16.27
N ALA A 94 3.51 5.39 16.86
CA ALA A 94 3.06 4.40 17.82
C ALA A 94 3.85 4.54 19.12
N PHE A 95 3.13 4.59 20.24
CA PHE A 95 3.72 4.59 21.56
C PHE A 95 3.43 3.28 22.27
N LEU A 96 4.45 2.76 22.93
CA LEU A 96 4.27 1.67 23.88
C LEU A 96 3.67 2.21 25.17
N VAL A 97 2.64 1.52 25.67
CA VAL A 97 1.92 1.85 26.90
C VAL A 97 1.99 0.68 27.88
N PRO A 98 2.26 0.93 29.16
CA PRO A 98 2.23 -0.12 30.16
C PRO A 98 0.78 -0.53 30.40
N ASN A 99 0.54 -1.83 30.40
CA ASN A 99 -0.76 -2.39 30.75
C ASN A 99 -0.96 -2.40 32.27
N THR A 100 -1.08 -1.20 32.83
CA THR A 100 -1.42 -0.96 34.23
C THR A 100 -2.70 -0.15 34.30
N THR A 101 -3.53 -0.42 35.30
CA THR A 101 -4.79 0.31 35.53
C THR A 101 -4.59 1.81 35.72
N ASP A 102 -3.40 2.22 36.15
CA ASP A 102 -3.05 3.62 36.39
C ASP A 102 -2.69 4.37 35.10
N CYS A 103 -2.31 3.67 34.03
CA CYS A 103 -1.98 4.28 32.74
C CYS A 103 -3.05 4.07 31.66
N VAL A 104 -3.80 2.97 31.69
CA VAL A 104 -4.85 2.66 30.70
C VAL A 104 -6.17 2.36 31.44
N PRO A 105 -7.18 3.26 31.38
CA PRO A 105 -8.42 3.11 32.17
C PRO A 105 -9.35 1.95 31.78
N GLN A 106 -9.06 1.22 30.69
CA GLN A 106 -9.96 0.22 30.10
C GLN A 106 -9.39 -1.22 30.04
N SER A 107 -8.24 -1.52 30.65
CA SER A 107 -7.69 -2.88 30.48
C SER A 107 -8.49 -3.94 31.26
N ASN A 108 -9.04 -4.91 30.53
CA ASN A 108 -9.36 -6.22 31.09
C ASN A 108 -8.01 -6.86 31.45
N ALA A 109 -7.66 -6.87 32.74
CA ALA A 109 -6.39 -7.34 33.28
C ALA A 109 -6.21 -8.88 33.15
N THR A 110 -6.19 -9.40 31.93
CA THR A 110 -5.93 -10.82 31.62
C THR A 110 -4.58 -11.08 30.96
N SER A 111 -3.91 -10.06 30.42
CA SER A 111 -2.52 -10.15 29.95
C SER A 111 -1.55 -9.94 31.12
N ALA A 112 -0.47 -10.71 31.15
CA ALA A 112 0.54 -10.64 32.20
C ALA A 112 1.08 -9.20 32.34
N GLN A 113 1.05 -8.66 33.55
CA GLN A 113 1.52 -7.31 33.84
C GLN A 113 3.01 -7.19 33.49
N TYR A 114 3.33 -6.42 32.43
CA TYR A 114 4.71 -6.19 32.01
C TYR A 114 5.38 -5.18 32.94
N ASN A 115 6.44 -5.61 33.64
CA ASN A 115 7.15 -4.75 34.60
C ASN A 115 8.25 -3.93 33.91
N CYS A 116 7.87 -2.74 33.45
CA CYS A 116 8.75 -1.77 32.81
C CYS A 116 9.87 -1.23 33.74
N ALA A 117 9.77 -1.43 35.07
CA ALA A 117 10.80 -0.99 36.01
C ALA A 117 12.10 -1.85 35.97
N THR A 118 12.02 -3.05 35.39
CA THR A 118 13.15 -3.99 35.28
C THR A 118 13.62 -4.21 33.84
N ASP A 119 12.99 -3.55 32.88
CA ASP A 119 13.31 -3.67 31.47
C ASP A 119 14.23 -2.50 31.04
N ASP A 120 15.45 -2.84 30.60
CA ASP A 120 16.49 -1.85 30.26
C ASP A 120 16.06 -0.95 29.09
N TYR A 121 15.19 -1.44 28.22
CA TYR A 121 14.63 -0.70 27.11
C TYR A 121 13.62 0.36 27.58
N CYS A 122 12.66 -0.02 28.43
CA CYS A 122 11.75 0.87 29.13
C CYS A 122 12.48 2.00 29.88
N VAL A 123 13.58 1.69 30.55
CA VAL A 123 14.43 2.68 31.24
C VAL A 123 15.11 3.62 30.25
N THR A 124 15.45 3.12 29.07
CA THR A 124 16.21 3.81 28.02
C THR A 124 15.35 4.72 27.13
N MET A 125 14.20 4.22 26.69
CA MET A 125 13.28 4.90 25.76
C MET A 125 12.07 5.53 26.46
N GLY A 126 11.73 5.08 27.67
CA GLY A 126 10.49 5.48 28.31
C GLY A 126 9.25 4.84 27.68
N TYR A 127 8.09 5.16 28.23
CA TYR A 127 6.79 4.69 27.80
C TYR A 127 5.76 5.80 27.96
N PHE A 128 4.70 5.78 27.15
CA PHE A 128 3.62 6.75 27.26
C PHE A 128 2.54 6.29 28.23
N CYS A 129 2.12 7.16 29.14
CA CYS A 129 1.02 6.92 30.06
C CYS A 129 -0.16 7.85 29.67
N PRO A 130 -1.13 7.37 28.87
CA PRO A 130 -2.19 8.24 28.32
C PRO A 130 -3.09 8.82 29.41
N ALA A 131 -3.36 8.08 30.49
CA ALA A 131 -4.14 8.59 31.63
C ALA A 131 -3.49 9.78 32.35
N SER A 132 -2.17 9.96 32.20
CA SER A 132 -1.44 11.11 32.77
C SER A 132 -1.47 12.35 31.88
N SER A 133 -2.04 12.28 30.67
CA SER A 133 -2.14 13.41 29.76
C SER A 133 -3.55 14.01 29.76
N SER A 134 -3.64 15.29 30.12
CA SER A 134 -4.88 16.08 30.06
C SER A 134 -5.30 16.49 28.65
N THR A 135 -4.42 16.33 27.65
CA THR A 135 -4.71 16.65 26.24
C THR A 135 -5.02 15.43 25.38
N MET A 136 -4.95 14.24 25.97
CA MET A 136 -5.28 12.97 25.32
C MET A 136 -6.73 12.94 24.86
N LYS A 137 -6.95 12.52 23.62
CA LYS A 137 -8.26 12.40 22.98
C LYS A 137 -8.40 11.03 22.34
N SER A 138 -9.58 10.43 22.48
CA SER A 138 -10.00 9.37 21.57
C SER A 138 -10.53 10.01 20.30
N ILE A 139 -10.08 9.51 19.16
CA ILE A 139 -10.56 9.88 17.84
C ILE A 139 -11.21 8.67 17.18
N GLN A 140 -12.12 8.92 16.25
CA GLN A 140 -12.65 7.85 15.41
C GLN A 140 -11.66 7.61 14.25
N PRO A 141 -11.42 6.34 13.88
CA PRO A 141 -10.61 6.04 12.72
C PRO A 141 -11.30 6.61 11.46
N SER A 142 -10.51 6.90 10.43
CA SER A 142 -11.06 7.47 9.20
C SER A 142 -12.02 6.51 8.53
N LYS A 143 -13.03 7.01 7.82
CA LYS A 143 -13.83 6.16 6.92
C LYS A 143 -12.99 5.52 5.81
N SER A 144 -11.90 6.19 5.41
CA SER A 144 -10.94 5.69 4.42
C SER A 144 -9.87 4.78 5.00
N ASP A 145 -9.74 4.74 6.33
CA ASP A 145 -8.77 3.95 7.08
C ASP A 145 -9.39 3.53 8.42
N PRO A 146 -10.33 2.55 8.41
CA PRO A 146 -11.09 2.12 9.58
C PRO A 146 -10.21 1.45 10.65
N GLU A 147 -9.06 0.94 10.22
CA GLU A 147 -8.01 0.37 11.06
C GLU A 147 -6.97 1.40 11.44
N GLY A 148 -7.19 2.70 11.18
CA GLY A 148 -6.28 3.78 11.52
C GLY A 148 -6.27 4.13 13.02
N PRO A 149 -5.33 4.97 13.47
CA PRO A 149 -5.16 5.30 14.88
C PRO A 149 -6.45 5.89 15.48
N VAL A 150 -6.79 5.42 16.68
CA VAL A 150 -7.99 5.84 17.44
C VAL A 150 -7.68 6.80 18.58
N ASN A 151 -6.44 7.28 18.65
CA ASN A 151 -5.97 8.20 19.68
C ASN A 151 -5.31 9.42 19.04
N ALA A 152 -5.44 10.57 19.69
CA ALA A 152 -4.71 11.77 19.35
C ALA A 152 -4.29 12.53 20.61
N ASP A 153 -3.12 13.15 20.56
CA ASP A 153 -2.64 14.02 21.62
C ASP A 153 -1.72 15.08 20.99
N VAL A 154 -1.15 15.93 21.83
CA VAL A 154 -0.11 16.86 21.45
C VAL A 154 1.24 16.16 21.51
N VAL A 155 2.04 16.36 20.47
CA VAL A 155 3.43 15.92 20.42
C VAL A 155 4.34 17.15 20.28
N THR A 156 5.30 17.28 21.18
CA THR A 156 6.32 18.33 21.17
C THR A 156 7.61 17.76 20.58
N VAL A 157 8.05 18.35 19.46
CA VAL A 157 9.24 17.96 18.71
C VAL A 157 10.21 19.13 18.66
N GLY A 158 11.35 18.98 19.36
CA GLY A 158 12.26 20.09 19.57
C GLY A 158 11.56 21.26 20.26
N SER A 159 11.55 22.43 19.63
CA SER A 159 10.83 23.62 20.10
C SER A 159 9.37 23.69 19.64
N GLN A 160 8.93 22.79 18.76
CA GLN A 160 7.62 22.86 18.13
C GLN A 160 6.60 21.99 18.86
N ARG A 161 5.41 22.54 19.08
CA ARG A 161 4.26 21.82 19.67
C ARG A 161 3.28 21.52 18.54
N VAL A 162 3.19 20.26 18.14
CA VAL A 162 2.28 19.79 17.11
C VAL A 162 1.00 19.27 17.76
N ASP A 163 -0.09 19.98 17.55
CA ASP A 163 -1.39 19.60 18.09
C ASP A 163 -2.10 18.57 17.20
N GLY A 164 -2.86 17.65 17.80
CA GLY A 164 -3.74 16.73 17.07
C GLY A 164 -3.02 15.60 16.35
N VAL A 165 -1.86 15.16 16.84
CA VAL A 165 -1.10 14.06 16.26
C VAL A 165 -1.81 12.74 16.55
N HIS A 166 -2.23 12.05 15.49
CA HIS A 166 -2.86 10.74 15.60
C HIS A 166 -1.81 9.66 15.91
N MET A 167 -2.14 8.72 16.80
CA MET A 167 -1.19 7.72 17.29
C MET A 167 -1.81 6.36 17.64
N TRP A 168 -0.99 5.33 17.50
CA TRP A 168 -1.24 4.00 18.06
C TRP A 168 -0.74 3.91 19.50
N LEU A 169 -1.48 3.17 20.30
CA LEU A 169 -1.08 2.77 21.63
C LEU A 169 -1.00 1.25 21.65
N ASN A 170 0.22 0.73 21.81
CA ASN A 170 0.47 -0.71 21.81
C ASN A 170 0.92 -1.14 23.20
N ASP A 171 0.47 -2.31 23.63
CA ASP A 171 0.95 -2.90 24.89
C ASP A 171 2.46 -3.16 24.79
N ILE A 172 3.19 -2.90 25.87
CA ILE A 172 4.62 -3.25 25.92
C ILE A 172 4.78 -4.77 25.78
N SER A 173 5.54 -5.19 24.77
CA SER A 173 5.95 -6.57 24.54
C SER A 173 7.47 -6.65 24.31
N PRO A 174 8.15 -7.76 24.62
CA PRO A 174 9.58 -7.92 24.34
C PRO A 174 9.88 -7.77 22.84
N GLY A 175 10.85 -6.93 22.48
CA GLY A 175 11.27 -6.71 21.10
C GLY A 175 10.43 -5.68 20.32
N GLU A 176 9.42 -5.08 20.93
CA GLU A 176 8.68 -3.96 20.33
C GLU A 176 9.23 -2.59 20.75
N TYR A 177 9.07 -1.61 19.85
CA TYR A 177 9.54 -0.24 20.05
C TYR A 177 8.43 0.78 19.84
N SER A 178 8.55 1.92 20.52
CA SER A 178 7.80 3.12 20.13
C SER A 178 8.38 3.59 18.79
N ARG A 179 7.52 3.86 17.82
CA ARG A 179 7.91 4.15 16.44
C ARG A 179 7.41 5.53 16.02
N MET A 180 8.29 6.30 15.41
CA MET A 180 7.94 7.51 14.70
C MET A 180 7.77 7.16 13.22
N GLY A 181 6.56 6.73 12.85
CA GLY A 181 6.22 6.44 11.46
C GLY A 181 6.17 7.70 10.61
N ILE A 182 7.07 7.79 9.64
CA ILE A 182 7.20 8.94 8.73
C ILE A 182 7.14 8.52 7.26
N SER A 183 6.53 7.38 6.94
CA SER A 183 6.35 6.92 5.56
C SER A 183 5.40 7.83 4.75
N PRO A 184 5.39 7.73 3.40
CA PRO A 184 4.41 8.39 2.55
C PRO A 184 2.97 8.25 3.07
N GLY A 185 2.27 9.37 3.24
CA GLY A 185 0.89 9.38 3.76
C GLY A 185 0.77 9.51 5.28
N SER A 186 1.89 9.52 6.03
CA SER A 186 1.88 9.85 7.46
C SER A 186 1.32 11.26 7.68
N PRO A 187 0.23 11.44 8.46
CA PRO A 187 -0.39 12.75 8.66
C PRO A 187 0.52 13.68 9.46
N PHE A 188 1.53 13.16 10.14
CA PHE A 188 2.38 13.91 11.05
C PHE A 188 3.12 15.07 10.36
N LEU A 189 3.72 14.83 9.20
CA LEU A 189 4.42 15.88 8.44
C LEU A 189 3.44 16.91 7.86
N TYR A 190 2.25 16.47 7.42
CA TYR A 190 1.21 17.38 6.94
C TYR A 190 0.64 18.25 8.07
N LEU A 191 0.48 17.71 9.28
CA LEU A 191 0.11 18.51 10.45
C LEU A 191 1.14 19.60 10.77
N MET A 192 2.43 19.32 10.54
CA MET A 192 3.48 20.33 10.69
C MET A 192 3.39 21.42 9.61
N VAL A 193 3.01 21.07 8.39
CA VAL A 193 2.73 22.03 7.31
C VAL A 193 1.52 22.89 7.65
N ASP A 194 0.40 22.27 8.04
CA ASP A 194 -0.85 22.94 8.38
C ASP A 194 -0.70 23.90 9.57
N GLN A 195 0.18 23.56 10.51
CA GLN A 195 0.51 24.40 11.67
C GLN A 195 1.64 25.41 11.40
N GLY A 196 2.19 25.43 10.19
CA GLY A 196 3.16 26.42 9.73
C GLY A 196 4.58 26.22 10.26
N PHE A 197 4.93 25.02 10.71
CA PHE A 197 6.29 24.71 11.20
C PHE A 197 7.26 24.37 10.06
N ILE A 198 6.76 23.81 8.97
CA ILE A 198 7.50 23.51 7.73
C ILE A 198 6.68 23.90 6.50
N ASN A 199 7.32 24.14 5.36
CA ASN A 199 6.64 24.58 4.13
C ASN A 199 6.16 23.42 3.25
N SER A 200 6.80 22.26 3.33
CA SER A 200 6.42 21.02 2.64
C SER A 200 6.54 19.82 3.57
N PRO A 201 5.76 18.74 3.36
CA PRO A 201 5.83 17.51 4.13
C PRO A 201 7.09 16.74 3.76
N SER A 202 8.21 17.16 4.33
CA SER A 202 9.55 16.73 3.94
C SER A 202 10.49 16.61 5.14
N PHE A 203 11.53 15.80 4.97
CA PHE A 203 12.59 15.66 5.96
C PHE A 203 13.91 15.24 5.31
N SER A 204 15.00 15.48 6.02
CA SER A 204 16.30 14.87 5.75
C SER A 204 16.81 14.11 6.97
N LEU A 205 17.47 12.98 6.75
CA LEU A 205 18.03 12.11 7.77
C LEU A 205 19.49 11.79 7.45
N TRP A 206 20.36 11.96 8.45
CA TRP A 206 21.76 11.54 8.34
C TRP A 206 22.37 11.24 9.72
N SER A 207 23.48 10.51 9.71
CA SER A 207 24.30 10.24 10.89
C SER A 207 25.76 10.04 10.51
N TYR A 208 26.68 10.24 11.44
CA TYR A 208 28.09 9.90 11.26
C TYR A 208 28.52 8.67 12.06
N GLY A 209 27.59 8.02 12.77
CA GLY A 209 27.87 6.78 13.51
C GLY A 209 29.00 6.89 14.55
N THR A 210 29.29 8.09 15.07
CA THR A 210 30.30 8.26 16.13
C THR A 210 29.65 8.75 17.43
N PRO A 211 30.18 8.38 18.61
CA PRO A 211 29.64 8.80 19.90
C PRO A 211 29.55 10.33 20.10
N ASN A 212 30.33 11.10 19.33
CA ASN A 212 30.45 12.55 19.45
C ASN A 212 29.78 13.33 18.31
N ASN A 213 29.30 12.67 17.24
CA ASN A 213 28.54 13.32 16.16
C ASN A 213 27.08 12.87 16.22
N GLN A 214 26.22 13.82 16.54
CA GLN A 214 24.78 13.63 16.59
C GLN A 214 24.26 13.63 15.16
N GLY A 215 23.70 12.51 14.71
CA GLY A 215 22.87 12.52 13.51
C GLY A 215 21.73 13.51 13.68
N GLN A 216 21.06 13.86 12.58
CA GLN A 216 19.89 14.73 12.68
C GLN A 216 18.77 14.25 11.77
N LEU A 217 17.55 14.46 12.27
CA LEU A 217 16.32 14.42 11.49
C LEU A 217 15.88 15.87 11.34
N LEU A 218 16.09 16.42 10.14
CA LEU A 218 15.78 17.80 9.78
C LEU A 218 14.45 17.85 9.04
N PHE A 219 13.43 18.52 9.60
CA PHE A 219 12.14 18.69 8.91
C PHE A 219 12.16 19.92 8.00
N GLY A 220 11.57 19.80 6.80
CA GLY A 220 11.37 20.93 5.90
C GLY A 220 12.60 21.39 5.10
N GLY A 221 13.74 20.69 5.16
CA GLY A 221 14.99 21.19 4.58
C GLY A 221 16.07 20.15 4.33
N VAL A 222 17.11 20.59 3.64
CA VAL A 222 18.38 19.86 3.43
C VAL A 222 19.54 20.67 4.01
N ASN A 223 20.59 20.00 4.48
CA ASN A 223 21.81 20.65 4.98
C ASN A 223 22.99 20.31 4.06
N LYS A 224 23.34 21.28 3.20
CA LYS A 224 24.38 21.14 2.17
C LYS A 224 25.79 20.90 2.73
N ALA A 225 26.04 21.28 3.98
CA ALA A 225 27.33 21.01 4.61
C ALA A 225 27.60 19.52 4.84
N MET A 226 26.54 18.71 4.89
CA MET A 226 26.57 17.34 5.41
C MET A 226 26.75 16.27 4.34
N TYR A 227 26.73 16.66 3.05
CA TYR A 227 26.93 15.74 1.94
C TYR A 227 27.93 16.29 0.91
N LYS A 228 28.49 15.38 0.10
CA LYS A 228 29.40 15.71 -1.00
C LYS A 228 28.67 15.69 -2.34
N GLY A 229 29.05 16.63 -3.21
CA GLY A 229 28.48 16.73 -4.54
C GLY A 229 27.05 17.29 -4.49
N THR A 230 26.21 16.81 -5.39
CA THR A 230 24.78 17.14 -5.46
C THR A 230 23.95 15.96 -4.98
N LEU A 231 22.77 16.23 -4.43
CA LEU A 231 21.81 15.17 -4.12
C LEU A 231 21.34 14.51 -5.41
N GLN A 232 21.32 13.18 -5.47
CA GLN A 232 20.73 12.46 -6.59
C GLN A 232 19.30 12.09 -6.24
N ALA A 233 18.33 12.68 -6.94
CA ALA A 233 16.91 12.50 -6.72
C ALA A 233 16.29 11.45 -7.63
N PHE A 234 15.27 10.77 -7.10
CA PHE A 234 14.49 9.74 -7.77
C PHE A 234 13.01 9.84 -7.36
N PRO A 235 12.09 9.54 -8.28
CA PRO A 235 10.68 9.49 -7.94
C PRO A 235 10.39 8.29 -7.03
N LEU A 236 9.65 8.53 -5.96
CA LEU A 236 9.09 7.48 -5.12
C LEU A 236 8.13 6.63 -5.96
N SER A 237 8.38 5.33 -6.04
CA SER A 237 7.66 4.42 -6.93
C SER A 237 7.19 3.18 -6.17
N GLY A 238 5.89 2.98 -5.93
CA GLY A 238 5.37 1.73 -5.36
C GLY A 238 3.92 1.79 -4.85
N PRO A 239 3.20 0.65 -4.77
CA PRO A 239 1.81 0.58 -4.32
C PRO A 239 1.60 0.66 -2.78
N ASN A 240 2.67 0.65 -1.98
CA ASN A 240 2.62 0.33 -0.54
C ASN A 240 3.06 1.47 0.39
N ASN A 241 3.06 2.74 -0.03
CA ASN A 241 3.50 3.86 0.82
C ASN A 241 4.94 3.71 1.38
N ASN A 242 5.86 3.08 0.64
CA ASN A 242 7.28 2.93 1.02
C ASN A 242 8.20 3.94 0.31
N VAL A 243 9.31 4.34 0.94
CA VAL A 243 10.35 5.16 0.31
C VAL A 243 11.22 4.26 -0.57
N ASN A 244 11.03 4.35 -1.89
CA ASN A 244 11.66 3.44 -2.85
C ASN A 244 12.71 4.16 -3.71
N MET A 245 13.85 3.51 -3.94
CA MET A 245 14.93 4.06 -4.76
C MET A 245 15.38 3.08 -5.85
N PRO A 246 15.62 3.54 -7.09
CA PRO A 246 16.20 2.71 -8.13
C PRO A 246 17.70 2.49 -7.84
N ILE A 247 18.12 1.23 -7.86
CA ILE A 247 19.54 0.88 -7.81
C ILE A 247 20.05 0.85 -9.26
N ALA A 248 21.05 1.66 -9.57
CA ALA A 248 21.61 1.73 -10.93
C ALA A 248 22.70 0.67 -11.15
N ALA A 249 23.52 0.40 -10.12
CA ALA A 249 24.48 -0.69 -10.11
C ALA A 249 24.96 -1.00 -8.68
N VAL A 250 25.31 -2.26 -8.43
CA VAL A 250 26.11 -2.67 -7.26
C VAL A 250 27.43 -3.25 -7.76
N VAL A 251 28.23 -2.48 -8.50
CA VAL A 251 29.41 -2.96 -9.30
C VAL A 251 29.11 -4.20 -10.19
N VAL A 252 27.83 -4.55 -10.31
CA VAL A 252 27.21 -5.67 -11.01
C VAL A 252 25.79 -5.16 -11.30
N GLU A 253 25.39 -5.20 -12.57
CA GLU A 253 24.11 -4.68 -13.04
C GLU A 253 22.94 -5.33 -12.28
N SER A 254 22.17 -4.53 -11.54
CA SER A 254 20.81 -4.87 -11.14
C SER A 254 19.91 -3.67 -11.43
N GLY A 255 18.87 -3.88 -12.23
CA GLY A 255 17.75 -2.94 -12.34
C GLY A 255 16.65 -3.37 -11.38
N GLY A 256 16.15 -2.42 -10.57
CA GLY A 256 15.05 -2.65 -9.62
C GLY A 256 14.87 -1.48 -8.66
N ASN A 257 13.68 -1.35 -8.07
CA ASN A 257 13.39 -0.40 -6.98
C ASN A 257 13.56 -1.13 -5.65
N ALA A 258 14.34 -0.57 -4.72
CA ALA A 258 14.51 -1.09 -3.36
C ALA A 258 13.84 -0.17 -2.34
N VAL A 259 13.19 -0.77 -1.34
CA VAL A 259 12.62 -0.08 -0.18
C VAL A 259 13.76 0.35 0.76
N LEU A 260 13.65 1.52 1.38
CA LEU A 260 14.54 1.94 2.46
C LEU A 260 13.99 1.49 3.81
N SER A 261 14.82 0.81 4.63
CA SER A 261 14.48 0.44 6.00
C SER A 261 15.48 1.02 6.98
N THR A 262 14.97 1.78 7.95
CA THR A 262 15.73 2.26 9.11
C THR A 262 15.69 1.29 10.28
N ILE A 263 14.79 0.30 10.25
CA ILE A 263 14.52 -0.62 11.36
C ILE A 263 14.91 -2.08 11.04
N ASP A 264 15.33 -2.37 9.81
CA ASP A 264 15.91 -3.66 9.45
C ASP A 264 17.39 -3.50 9.16
N ILE A 265 18.21 -4.30 9.83
CA ILE A 265 19.67 -4.27 9.66
C ILE A 265 20.12 -4.81 8.28
N PHE A 266 19.33 -5.68 7.66
CA PHE A 266 19.71 -6.39 6.44
C PHE A 266 19.36 -5.64 5.16
N THR A 267 20.29 -5.70 4.21
CA THR A 267 20.09 -5.26 2.82
C THR A 267 19.81 -6.49 1.96
N PHE A 268 18.64 -6.49 1.30
CA PHE A 268 18.16 -7.60 0.48
C PHE A 268 18.26 -7.24 -1.00
N LEU A 269 19.10 -7.99 -1.72
CA LEU A 269 19.39 -7.76 -3.15
C LEU A 269 19.12 -9.01 -3.99
N PRO A 270 19.03 -8.91 -5.33
CA PRO A 270 18.86 -10.08 -6.20
C PRO A 270 19.91 -11.15 -5.92
N ASN A 271 19.48 -12.42 -5.83
CA ASN A 271 20.40 -13.52 -5.48
C ASN A 271 21.64 -13.54 -6.38
N LYS A 272 21.50 -13.31 -7.69
CA LYS A 272 22.63 -13.23 -8.62
C LYS A 272 23.65 -12.15 -8.21
N THR A 273 23.19 -10.98 -7.79
CA THR A 273 24.03 -9.88 -7.32
C THR A 273 24.75 -10.25 -6.03
N VAL A 274 24.04 -10.85 -5.07
CA VAL A 274 24.63 -11.27 -3.79
C VAL A 274 25.68 -12.36 -3.97
N GLN A 275 25.41 -13.37 -4.81
CA GLN A 275 26.40 -14.40 -5.12
C GLN A 275 27.67 -13.83 -5.76
N GLN A 276 27.53 -12.81 -6.62
CA GLN A 276 28.69 -12.13 -7.19
C GLN A 276 29.48 -11.36 -6.13
N ILE A 277 28.79 -10.63 -5.24
CA ILE A 277 29.41 -9.95 -4.09
C ILE A 277 30.18 -10.96 -3.22
N TYR A 278 29.59 -12.11 -2.93
CA TYR A 278 30.26 -13.15 -2.15
C TYR A 278 31.51 -13.68 -2.84
N ALA A 279 31.45 -13.93 -4.14
CA ALA A 279 32.60 -14.37 -4.93
C ALA A 279 33.74 -13.32 -4.92
N ASP A 280 33.42 -12.05 -5.13
CA ASP A 280 34.40 -10.95 -5.16
C ASP A 280 35.01 -10.67 -3.78
N LEU A 281 34.27 -10.95 -2.71
CA LEU A 281 34.70 -10.78 -1.32
C LEU A 281 35.31 -12.03 -0.69
N ASP A 282 35.44 -13.13 -1.45
CA ASP A 282 35.92 -14.43 -0.96
C ASP A 282 35.12 -14.90 0.27
N ILE A 283 33.80 -14.85 0.15
CA ILE A 283 32.83 -15.33 1.14
C ILE A 283 32.22 -16.62 0.60
N THR A 284 32.38 -17.71 1.35
CA THR A 284 31.67 -18.96 1.04
C THR A 284 30.34 -18.97 1.79
N PRO A 285 29.18 -18.94 1.09
CA PRO A 285 27.90 -18.88 1.76
C PRO A 285 27.61 -20.19 2.50
N THR A 286 27.09 -20.06 3.72
CA THR A 286 26.67 -21.19 4.58
C THR A 286 25.15 -21.29 4.56
N PHE A 287 24.62 -22.48 4.31
CA PHE A 287 23.17 -22.71 4.39
C PHE A 287 22.74 -22.76 5.86
N ILE A 288 21.81 -21.88 6.23
CA ILE A 288 21.24 -21.79 7.58
C ILE A 288 19.84 -22.40 7.56
N PRO A 289 19.65 -23.62 8.11
CA PRO A 289 18.36 -24.32 8.04
C PRO A 289 17.21 -23.53 8.67
N SER A 290 17.48 -22.82 9.77
CA SER A 290 16.50 -22.01 10.50
C SER A 290 15.87 -20.92 9.64
N PHE A 291 16.67 -20.34 8.73
CA PHE A 291 16.22 -19.31 7.81
C PHE A 291 15.89 -19.88 6.43
N ASN A 292 16.22 -21.15 6.14
CA ASN A 292 16.14 -21.75 4.81
C ASN A 292 16.86 -20.90 3.73
N ALA A 293 18.02 -20.34 4.08
CA ALA A 293 18.75 -19.39 3.22
C ALA A 293 20.27 -19.62 3.29
N SER A 294 20.97 -19.29 2.21
CA SER A 294 22.44 -19.29 2.16
C SER A 294 22.98 -17.90 2.46
N MET A 295 23.69 -17.77 3.59
CA MET A 295 24.12 -16.49 4.15
C MET A 295 25.64 -16.41 4.19
N GLY A 296 26.19 -15.21 4.04
CA GLY A 296 27.63 -14.99 4.12
C GLY A 296 28.09 -15.02 5.57
N ILE A 297 28.75 -16.09 6.00
CA ILE A 297 29.32 -16.20 7.35
C ILE A 297 30.83 -16.25 7.24
N VAL A 298 31.51 -15.41 8.01
CA VAL A 298 32.98 -15.30 8.05
C VAL A 298 33.49 -15.36 9.49
N ASP A 299 34.76 -15.68 9.68
CA ASP A 299 35.42 -15.46 10.98
C ASP A 299 35.42 -13.97 11.32
N CYS A 300 34.98 -13.58 12.53
CA CYS A 300 34.97 -12.17 12.93
C CYS A 300 36.35 -11.51 12.89
N ALA A 301 37.46 -12.26 12.97
CA ALA A 301 38.80 -11.71 12.78
C ALA A 301 39.00 -11.12 11.37
N ARG A 302 38.27 -11.60 10.35
CA ARG A 302 38.30 -11.03 8.99
C ARG A 302 37.72 -9.62 8.94
N THR A 303 36.74 -9.30 9.79
CA THR A 303 36.10 -7.96 9.79
C THR A 303 37.06 -6.85 10.22
N GLN A 304 38.07 -7.21 11.03
CA GLN A 304 39.09 -6.28 11.54
C GLN A 304 40.41 -6.31 10.75
N SER A 305 40.76 -7.47 10.16
CA SER A 305 42.04 -7.64 9.47
C SER A 305 42.01 -7.22 7.99
N GLU A 306 40.83 -7.18 7.38
CA GLU A 306 40.68 -6.81 5.98
C GLU A 306 40.17 -5.38 5.82
N ASN A 307 40.70 -4.67 4.83
CA ASN A 307 40.28 -3.30 4.50
C ASN A 307 39.72 -3.27 3.07
N ARG A 308 38.41 -3.52 2.97
CA ARG A 308 37.65 -3.48 1.70
C ARG A 308 36.48 -2.52 1.83
N THR A 309 35.78 -2.27 0.73
CA THR A 309 34.62 -1.37 0.69
C THR A 309 33.61 -1.93 -0.30
N VAL A 310 32.33 -1.92 0.07
CA VAL A 310 31.22 -2.23 -0.85
C VAL A 310 30.54 -0.93 -1.20
N SER A 311 30.30 -0.69 -2.49
CA SER A 311 29.68 0.55 -2.96
C SER A 311 28.38 0.28 -3.72
N LEU A 312 27.32 0.98 -3.32
CA LEU A 312 26.04 1.00 -4.01
C LEU A 312 25.93 2.29 -4.83
N VAL A 313 25.52 2.16 -6.08
CA VAL A 313 25.40 3.30 -7.01
C VAL A 313 23.92 3.60 -7.27
N PHE A 314 23.53 4.82 -6.95
CA PHE A 314 22.21 5.39 -7.20
C PHE A 314 22.41 6.56 -8.16
N GLY A 315 22.10 6.38 -9.45
CA GLY A 315 22.33 7.42 -10.46
C GLY A 315 23.80 7.89 -10.45
N ASN A 316 24.03 9.17 -10.16
CA ASN A 316 25.39 9.73 -10.01
C ASN A 316 25.95 9.65 -8.58
N ALA A 317 25.15 9.24 -7.58
CA ALA A 317 25.59 9.09 -6.21
C ALA A 317 26.18 7.69 -5.97
N THR A 318 27.36 7.64 -5.33
CA THR A 318 28.00 6.39 -4.89
C THR A 318 28.09 6.39 -3.37
N ILE A 319 27.41 5.43 -2.74
CA ILE A 319 27.42 5.23 -1.29
C ILE A 319 28.36 4.08 -0.98
N SER A 320 29.43 4.36 -0.24
CA SER A 320 30.50 3.41 0.05
C SER A 320 30.47 3.03 1.52
N VAL A 321 30.29 1.74 1.80
CA VAL A 321 30.24 1.17 3.15
C VAL A 321 31.54 0.42 3.43
N PRO A 322 32.26 0.74 4.52
CA PRO A 322 33.46 0.02 4.92
C PRO A 322 33.16 -1.46 5.20
N TRP A 323 34.12 -2.34 4.88
CA TRP A 323 34.01 -3.77 5.13
C TRP A 323 33.63 -4.12 6.57
N SER A 324 34.27 -3.46 7.55
CA SER A 324 34.03 -3.72 8.98
C SER A 324 32.59 -3.45 9.44
N GLU A 325 31.82 -2.70 8.66
CA GLU A 325 30.49 -2.18 9.01
C GLU A 325 29.36 -3.00 8.37
N LEU A 326 29.72 -3.98 7.54
CA LEU A 326 28.78 -4.85 6.83
C LEU A 326 28.52 -6.17 7.56
N PHE A 327 28.97 -6.29 8.80
CA PHE A 327 28.89 -7.53 9.57
C PHE A 327 28.23 -7.33 10.92
N ILE A 328 27.47 -8.34 11.34
CA ILE A 328 26.96 -8.49 12.70
C ILE A 328 27.55 -9.74 13.35
N PRO A 329 27.93 -9.70 14.63
CA PRO A 329 28.35 -10.90 15.35
C PRO A 329 27.26 -11.99 15.33
N PHE A 330 27.69 -13.22 15.06
CA PHE A 330 26.89 -14.44 15.03
C PHE A 330 27.44 -15.45 16.06
N GLU A 331 27.15 -16.75 15.90
CA GLU A 331 27.61 -17.84 16.76
C GLU A 331 29.12 -18.13 16.62
N ASP A 332 29.74 -18.66 17.67
CA ASP A 332 31.11 -19.23 17.66
C ASP A 332 32.21 -18.35 17.02
N ASP A 333 32.31 -17.08 17.42
CA ASP A 333 33.27 -16.09 16.91
C ASP A 333 33.16 -15.83 15.38
N THR A 334 32.03 -16.20 14.79
CA THR A 334 31.71 -15.88 13.40
C THR A 334 30.84 -14.62 13.29
N CYS A 335 30.89 -13.99 12.13
CA CYS A 335 30.22 -12.76 11.81
C CYS A 335 29.40 -12.98 10.53
N GLU A 336 28.14 -12.56 10.58
CA GLU A 336 27.20 -12.64 9.47
C GLU A 336 27.25 -11.37 8.64
N PHE A 337 27.32 -11.54 7.33
CA PHE A 337 27.32 -10.44 6.37
C PHE A 337 25.89 -9.96 6.10
N THR A 338 25.70 -8.66 6.16
CA THR A 338 24.37 -8.02 6.21
C THR A 338 23.74 -7.78 4.85
N ILE A 339 24.46 -8.04 3.75
CA ILE A 339 23.91 -8.04 2.39
C ILE A 339 23.59 -9.48 2.00
N VAL A 340 22.29 -9.79 1.90
CA VAL A 340 21.77 -11.15 1.76
C VAL A 340 20.79 -11.24 0.58
N PRO A 341 20.56 -12.43 0.01
CA PRO A 341 19.64 -12.56 -1.11
C PRO A 341 18.20 -12.28 -0.67
N TYR A 342 17.47 -11.46 -1.45
CA TYR A 342 16.02 -11.37 -1.32
C TYR A 342 15.36 -12.70 -1.71
N ARG A 343 14.19 -12.94 -1.14
CA ARG A 343 13.47 -14.20 -1.17
C ARG A 343 12.10 -14.02 -1.82
N PRO A 344 11.99 -14.26 -3.14
CA PRO A 344 10.71 -14.10 -3.85
C PRO A 344 9.65 -15.14 -3.43
N ASP A 345 10.04 -16.19 -2.70
CA ASP A 345 9.14 -17.16 -2.09
C ASP A 345 8.44 -16.60 -0.83
N LEU A 346 9.01 -15.57 -0.20
CA LEU A 346 8.38 -14.90 0.93
C LEU A 346 7.40 -13.84 0.42
N THR A 347 6.17 -13.87 0.96
CA THR A 347 5.17 -12.83 0.65
C THR A 347 5.16 -11.68 1.65
N TYR A 348 5.80 -11.85 2.81
CA TYR A 348 5.95 -10.81 3.85
C TYR A 348 7.17 -11.10 4.72
N GLY A 349 7.59 -10.09 5.50
CA GLY A 349 8.71 -10.18 6.43
C GLY A 349 10.08 -9.86 5.78
N PRO A 350 11.16 -9.85 6.58
CA PRO A 350 12.49 -9.48 6.11
C PRO A 350 12.90 -10.29 4.87
N GLY A 351 13.26 -9.58 3.81
CA GLY A 351 13.71 -10.17 2.54
C GLY A 351 12.63 -10.59 1.57
N SER A 352 11.35 -10.34 1.85
CA SER A 352 10.26 -10.51 0.87
C SER A 352 10.33 -9.53 -0.32
N GLU A 353 11.06 -8.43 -0.17
CA GLU A 353 11.29 -7.44 -1.23
C GLU A 353 12.76 -7.01 -1.30
N LEU A 354 13.10 -6.28 -2.36
CA LEU A 354 14.39 -5.61 -2.47
C LEU A 354 14.44 -4.47 -1.45
N GLN A 355 15.48 -4.42 -0.64
CA GLN A 355 15.57 -3.46 0.47
C GLN A 355 17.00 -3.02 0.74
N ILE A 356 17.18 -1.75 1.06
CA ILE A 356 18.39 -1.19 1.66
C ILE A 356 18.14 -1.04 3.16
N GLY A 357 18.87 -1.85 3.94
CA GLY A 357 18.75 -1.86 5.40
C GLY A 357 19.61 -0.80 6.09
N ALA A 358 19.46 -0.71 7.40
CA ALA A 358 20.08 0.28 8.27
C ALA A 358 21.61 0.31 8.18
N THR A 359 22.26 -0.84 7.96
CA THR A 359 23.73 -0.96 7.84
C THR A 359 24.30 -0.16 6.68
N VAL A 360 23.55 -0.06 5.57
CA VAL A 360 23.93 0.73 4.40
C VAL A 360 23.35 2.14 4.48
N LEU A 361 22.11 2.27 4.95
CA LEU A 361 21.38 3.54 5.03
C LEU A 361 22.10 4.57 5.91
N GLN A 362 22.76 4.15 6.98
CA GLN A 362 23.53 5.05 7.85
C GLN A 362 24.71 5.77 7.15
N TYR A 363 25.17 5.29 5.99
CA TYR A 363 26.30 5.88 5.25
C TYR A 363 25.89 6.90 4.17
N MET A 364 24.60 7.21 4.05
CA MET A 364 24.10 8.19 3.10
C MET A 364 23.36 9.33 3.79
N TYR A 365 23.39 10.50 3.15
CA TYR A 365 22.45 11.56 3.43
C TYR A 365 21.16 11.26 2.68
N LEU A 366 20.03 11.20 3.37
CA LEU A 366 18.70 11.00 2.78
C LEU A 366 17.89 12.29 2.89
N ALA A 367 17.28 12.73 1.79
CA ALA A 367 16.27 13.78 1.75
C ALA A 367 15.00 13.23 1.12
N VAL A 368 13.83 13.50 1.70
CA VAL A 368 12.53 13.02 1.22
C VAL A 368 11.55 14.18 1.17
N ASP A 369 10.84 14.29 0.06
CA ASP A 369 9.82 15.30 -0.19
C ASP A 369 8.54 14.64 -0.70
N TYR A 370 7.51 14.59 0.15
CA TYR A 370 6.25 13.94 -0.19
C TYR A 370 5.32 14.80 -1.05
N ASP A 371 5.50 16.12 -1.10
CA ASP A 371 4.73 16.97 -2.02
C ASP A 371 5.12 16.68 -3.47
N ASN A 372 6.42 16.48 -3.70
CA ASN A 372 6.93 16.14 -5.02
C ASN A 372 6.98 14.62 -5.26
N MET A 373 6.84 13.79 -4.22
CA MET A 373 7.06 12.35 -4.26
C MET A 373 8.47 11.98 -4.76
N PHE A 374 9.49 12.63 -4.21
CA PHE A 374 10.91 12.32 -4.49
C PHE A 374 11.66 11.98 -3.22
N ALA A 375 12.62 11.06 -3.34
CA ALA A 375 13.72 10.92 -2.40
C ALA A 375 15.03 11.28 -3.12
N ALA A 376 15.99 11.82 -2.38
CA ALA A 376 17.31 12.12 -2.89
C ALA A 376 18.40 11.68 -1.93
N VAL A 377 19.51 11.19 -2.47
CA VAL A 377 20.63 10.69 -1.68
C VAL A 377 21.96 11.27 -2.13
N ALA A 378 22.89 11.38 -1.19
CA ALA A 378 24.28 11.71 -1.47
C ALA A 378 25.22 11.04 -0.44
N PRO A 379 26.49 10.83 -0.78
CA PRO A 379 27.49 10.41 0.19
C PRO A 379 27.69 11.50 1.26
N LEU A 380 27.83 11.07 2.51
CA LEU A 380 28.08 11.97 3.62
C LEU A 380 29.41 12.72 3.46
N ASN A 381 29.45 13.97 3.93
CA ASN A 381 30.67 14.75 4.02
C ASN A 381 31.38 14.47 5.37
N PRO A 382 32.53 13.76 5.40
CA PRO A 382 33.22 13.43 6.64
C PRO A 382 33.83 14.65 7.34
N ASN A 383 33.96 15.77 6.63
CA ASN A 383 34.47 17.03 7.18
C ASN A 383 33.43 18.14 6.92
N PRO A 384 32.28 18.11 7.61
CA PRO A 384 31.26 19.12 7.42
C PRO A 384 31.80 20.48 7.84
N GLY A 385 31.49 21.50 7.05
CA GLY A 385 31.65 22.90 7.45
C GLY A 385 30.53 23.32 8.40
N PRO A 386 30.39 24.63 8.66
CA PRO A 386 29.18 25.17 9.30
C PRO A 386 27.93 24.76 8.53
N ASP A 387 26.82 24.56 9.25
CA ASP A 387 25.52 24.21 8.66
C ASP A 387 25.14 25.17 7.53
N ASN A 388 24.64 24.60 6.43
CA ASN A 388 24.13 25.33 5.28
C ASN A 388 22.75 24.76 4.93
N ILE A 389 21.74 25.26 5.63
CA ILE A 389 20.38 24.73 5.56
C ILE A 389 19.61 25.43 4.44
N LEU A 390 19.09 24.63 3.50
CA LEU A 390 18.22 25.06 2.42
C LEU A 390 16.82 24.49 2.64
N GLU A 391 15.80 25.36 2.65
CA GLU A 391 14.41 24.92 2.77
C GLU A 391 13.97 24.12 1.54
N ILE A 392 13.30 22.98 1.78
CA ILE A 392 12.45 22.35 0.78
C ILE A 392 11.14 23.14 0.79
N GLY A 393 10.93 23.94 -0.26
CA GLY A 393 9.73 24.78 -0.39
C GLY A 393 8.67 24.13 -1.27
N ASN A 394 7.61 24.88 -1.57
CA ASN A 394 6.51 24.47 -2.44
C ASN A 394 6.90 24.52 -3.94
N GLY A 395 8.17 24.29 -4.26
CA GLY A 395 8.72 24.21 -5.62
C GLY A 395 8.82 22.75 -6.08
N THR A 396 9.09 22.50 -7.37
CA THR A 396 9.11 21.14 -7.93
C THR A 396 10.36 20.32 -7.60
N ARG A 397 11.23 20.82 -6.72
CA ARG A 397 12.60 20.31 -6.56
C ARG A 397 13.02 20.31 -5.10
N ILE A 398 13.74 19.26 -4.73
CA ILE A 398 14.61 19.26 -3.55
C ILE A 398 15.81 20.19 -3.85
N PRO A 399 16.20 21.11 -2.95
CA PRO A 399 17.34 22.00 -3.17
C PRO A 399 18.64 21.22 -3.40
N ASP A 400 19.48 21.71 -4.33
CA ASP A 400 20.77 21.10 -4.68
C ASP A 400 20.68 19.64 -5.18
N ALA A 401 19.50 19.22 -5.62
CA ALA A 401 19.26 17.89 -6.16
C ALA A 401 19.21 17.87 -7.69
N ASP A 402 19.84 16.84 -8.27
CA ASP A 402 19.78 16.48 -9.69
C ASP A 402 18.89 15.25 -9.88
N GLY A 403 18.04 15.27 -10.90
CA GLY A 403 17.05 14.22 -11.15
C GLY A 403 15.96 14.69 -12.12
N ASP A 404 15.17 13.71 -12.61
CA ASP A 404 14.09 13.93 -13.58
C ASP A 404 12.83 14.51 -12.91
N PHE A 405 12.97 15.70 -12.31
CA PHE A 405 11.87 16.40 -11.64
C PHE A 405 10.80 16.87 -12.63
N PRO A 406 9.51 16.81 -12.26
CA PRO A 406 8.41 17.28 -13.10
C PRO A 406 8.44 18.82 -13.28
N ALA A 407 7.85 19.29 -14.39
CA ALA A 407 7.74 20.72 -14.68
C ALA A 407 6.72 21.46 -13.79
N THR A 408 5.77 20.74 -13.18
CA THR A 408 4.71 21.27 -12.32
C THR A 408 4.43 20.32 -11.16
N ILE A 409 4.13 20.87 -9.99
CA ILE A 409 3.74 20.12 -8.79
C ILE A 409 2.25 19.82 -8.85
N THR A 410 1.87 18.58 -8.54
CA THR A 410 0.51 18.28 -8.08
C THR A 410 0.65 17.98 -6.59
N PRO A 411 0.37 18.95 -5.69
CA PRO A 411 0.60 18.73 -4.27
C PRO A 411 -0.14 17.47 -3.83
N TYR A 412 0.56 16.57 -3.16
CA TYR A 412 -0.06 15.41 -2.54
C TYR A 412 -1.05 15.94 -1.48
N GLY A 413 -2.34 15.81 -1.76
CA GLY A 413 -3.37 16.17 -0.78
C GLY A 413 -3.25 15.23 0.41
N ALA A 414 -3.05 15.78 1.60
CA ALA A 414 -3.16 15.03 2.84
C ALA A 414 -4.42 14.14 2.82
N PRO A 415 -4.40 12.94 3.42
CA PRO A 415 -5.63 12.19 3.65
C PRO A 415 -6.65 13.12 4.31
N THR A 416 -7.80 13.34 3.67
CA THR A 416 -8.84 14.19 4.24
C THR A 416 -9.44 13.48 5.44
N LEU A 417 -8.91 13.80 6.63
CA LEU A 417 -9.32 13.20 7.89
C LEU A 417 -10.33 14.11 8.57
N THR A 418 -11.60 13.74 8.49
CA THR A 418 -12.68 14.45 9.19
C THR A 418 -12.59 14.21 10.69
N THR A 419 -12.20 15.24 11.45
CA THR A 419 -12.32 15.27 12.90
C THR A 419 -13.77 15.56 13.29
N THR A 420 -14.53 14.53 13.66
CA THR A 420 -15.80 14.72 14.38
C THR A 420 -15.48 14.87 15.87
N THR A 421 -15.44 16.11 16.36
CA THR A 421 -15.33 16.41 17.78
C THR A 421 -16.63 16.06 18.51
N THR A 422 -16.59 15.06 19.40
CA THR A 422 -17.62 14.85 20.41
C THR A 422 -17.29 15.68 21.66
N GLY A 423 -18.00 16.80 21.81
CA GLY A 423 -18.38 17.38 23.11
C GLY A 423 -17.36 18.24 23.87
N SER A 424 -17.43 19.56 23.69
CA SER A 424 -17.33 20.52 24.80
C SER A 424 -18.20 21.75 24.54
N LEU A 425 -18.82 22.28 25.62
CA LEU A 425 -19.81 23.36 25.67
C LEU A 425 -19.34 24.69 25.03
N PRO A 426 -20.25 25.56 24.54
CA PRO A 426 -19.92 26.58 23.55
C PRO A 426 -19.36 27.87 24.16
N THR A 427 -18.35 28.44 23.50
CA THR A 427 -18.19 29.90 23.45
C THR A 427 -17.60 30.33 22.11
N SER A 428 -18.28 31.29 21.50
CA SER A 428 -18.05 31.85 20.18
C SER A 428 -16.78 32.70 20.06
N THR A 429 -16.05 32.56 18.95
CA THR A 429 -15.44 33.70 18.25
C THR A 429 -15.17 33.37 16.78
N THR A 430 -15.61 34.28 15.92
CA THR A 430 -15.53 34.32 14.46
C THR A 430 -14.12 34.52 13.90
N ALA A 431 -13.76 33.78 12.85
CA ALA A 431 -12.78 34.21 11.84
C ALA A 431 -13.13 33.63 10.44
N SER A 432 -12.88 34.42 9.41
CA SER A 432 -13.42 34.37 8.05
C SER A 432 -12.80 33.31 7.11
N LYS A 433 -13.64 32.63 6.32
CA LYS A 433 -13.29 31.74 5.20
C LYS A 433 -12.66 32.50 4.02
N ALA A 434 -11.57 31.96 3.47
CA ALA A 434 -11.22 32.12 2.06
C ALA A 434 -11.76 30.90 1.27
N GLN A 435 -12.48 31.15 0.17
CA GLN A 435 -13.10 30.12 -0.67
C GLN A 435 -12.09 29.50 -1.64
N ALA A 436 -11.94 28.17 -1.62
CA ALA A 436 -11.32 27.41 -2.71
C ALA A 436 -12.34 27.19 -3.85
N VAL A 437 -11.95 27.49 -5.09
CA VAL A 437 -12.79 27.32 -6.28
C VAL A 437 -12.78 25.86 -6.70
N THR A 438 -13.93 25.19 -6.64
CA THR A 438 -14.12 23.79 -7.05
C THR A 438 -14.52 23.74 -8.53
N PHE A 439 -13.73 23.10 -9.40
CA PHE A 439 -14.07 22.90 -10.81
C PHE A 439 -15.01 21.69 -10.99
N THR A 440 -15.95 21.78 -11.92
CA THR A 440 -16.94 20.72 -12.19
C THR A 440 -16.33 19.54 -12.98
N PRO A 441 -16.81 18.28 -12.81
CA PRO A 441 -16.28 17.09 -13.49
C PRO A 441 -16.21 17.20 -15.03
N ARG A 442 -17.22 17.85 -15.64
CA ARG A 442 -17.27 18.09 -17.09
C ARG A 442 -16.16 19.01 -17.61
N ALA A 443 -15.63 19.90 -16.76
CA ALA A 443 -14.49 20.73 -17.10
C ALA A 443 -13.18 19.92 -17.07
N MET A 444 -13.06 18.94 -16.16
CA MET A 444 -11.89 18.07 -16.07
C MET A 444 -11.77 17.11 -17.26
N ASP A 445 -12.89 16.57 -17.76
CA ASP A 445 -12.92 15.77 -18.99
C ASP A 445 -12.37 16.55 -20.21
N ILE A 446 -12.71 17.84 -20.33
CA ILE A 446 -12.24 18.71 -21.41
C ILE A 446 -10.75 19.03 -21.26
N ILE A 447 -10.27 19.16 -20.02
CA ILE A 447 -8.88 19.53 -19.71
C ILE A 447 -7.93 18.34 -19.80
N LEU A 448 -8.34 17.16 -19.31
CA LEU A 448 -7.50 15.96 -19.20
C LEU A 448 -7.68 14.99 -20.37
N GLY A 449 -8.86 14.97 -21.00
CA GLY A 449 -9.19 14.03 -22.08
C GLY A 449 -8.19 14.03 -23.24
N PRO A 450 -7.83 15.18 -23.83
CA PRO A 450 -6.89 15.24 -24.93
C PRO A 450 -5.50 14.66 -24.59
N ASP A 451 -5.02 14.90 -23.36
CA ASP A 451 -3.73 14.39 -22.89
C ASP A 451 -3.78 12.88 -22.68
N VAL A 452 -4.84 12.38 -22.06
CA VAL A 452 -5.06 10.94 -21.81
C VAL A 452 -5.17 10.18 -23.14
N ASP A 453 -5.96 10.70 -24.09
CA ASP A 453 -6.09 10.08 -25.41
C ASP A 453 -4.75 10.04 -26.14
N LYS A 454 -3.98 11.13 -26.06
CA LYS A 454 -2.62 11.18 -26.62
C LYS A 454 -1.72 10.13 -25.98
N ILE A 455 -1.67 10.04 -24.65
CA ILE A 455 -0.85 9.06 -23.92
C ILE A 455 -1.18 7.62 -24.34
N LEU A 456 -2.47 7.28 -24.40
CA LEU A 456 -2.91 5.93 -24.77
C LEU A 456 -2.67 5.62 -26.27
N ASN A 457 -2.71 6.64 -27.13
CA ASN A 457 -2.35 6.51 -28.54
C ASN A 457 -0.84 6.35 -28.73
N ASP A 458 -0.04 7.13 -28.01
CA ASP A 458 1.43 7.07 -28.04
C ASP A 458 1.93 5.72 -27.52
N TYR A 459 1.29 5.15 -26.50
CA TYR A 459 1.55 3.77 -26.06
C TYR A 459 1.48 2.77 -27.21
N SER A 460 0.49 2.94 -28.08
CA SER A 460 0.18 2.03 -29.19
C SER A 460 1.16 2.14 -30.38
N ASN A 461 2.10 3.12 -30.37
CA ASN A 461 3.02 3.41 -31.47
C ASN A 461 4.52 3.26 -31.05
N PRO A 462 5.38 2.60 -31.86
CA PRO A 462 5.04 1.71 -32.97
C PRO A 462 4.34 0.45 -32.45
N PRO A 463 3.55 -0.26 -33.29
CA PRO A 463 2.82 -1.45 -32.88
C PRO A 463 3.80 -2.49 -32.34
N CYS A 464 3.66 -2.83 -31.06
CA CYS A 464 4.44 -3.90 -30.43
C CYS A 464 4.19 -5.22 -31.17
N GLN A 465 5.25 -6.03 -31.35
CA GLN A 465 5.17 -7.38 -31.92
C GLN A 465 4.26 -8.31 -31.09
N ASN A 466 4.02 -7.98 -29.82
CA ASN A 466 3.05 -8.63 -28.93
C ASN A 466 1.95 -7.61 -28.59
N GLN A 467 0.69 -7.99 -28.81
CA GLN A 467 -0.49 -7.13 -28.75
C GLN A 467 -0.85 -6.77 -27.30
N ASP A 468 -0.11 -5.85 -26.69
CA ASP A 468 -0.38 -5.32 -25.35
C ASP A 468 -1.74 -4.59 -25.30
N ASP A 469 -2.60 -5.02 -24.38
CA ASP A 469 -3.98 -4.57 -24.26
C ASP A 469 -4.15 -3.37 -23.32
N THR A 470 -3.06 -2.85 -22.75
CA THR A 470 -3.08 -1.79 -21.73
C THR A 470 -3.96 -0.59 -22.13
N PRO A 471 -3.83 -0.01 -23.34
CA PRO A 471 -4.69 1.09 -23.76
C PRO A 471 -6.17 0.69 -23.88
N LYS A 472 -6.45 -0.56 -24.28
CA LYS A 472 -7.80 -1.08 -24.45
C LYS A 472 -8.49 -1.25 -23.10
N VAL A 473 -7.78 -1.81 -22.11
CA VAL A 473 -8.30 -1.99 -20.74
C VAL A 473 -8.57 -0.63 -20.09
N LEU A 474 -7.61 0.30 -20.12
CA LEU A 474 -7.76 1.62 -19.49
C LEU A 474 -8.89 2.43 -20.13
N ARG A 475 -9.08 2.36 -21.45
CA ARG A 475 -10.23 2.97 -22.13
C ARG A 475 -11.56 2.36 -21.71
N ALA A 476 -11.62 1.04 -21.51
CA ALA A 476 -12.83 0.38 -21.03
C ALA A 476 -13.20 0.89 -19.62
N PHE A 477 -12.23 1.01 -18.70
CA PHE A 477 -12.48 1.61 -17.39
C PHE A 477 -12.97 3.06 -17.52
N LEU A 478 -12.26 3.92 -18.25
CA LEU A 478 -12.66 5.32 -18.44
C LEU A 478 -14.07 5.51 -19.01
N LYS A 479 -14.54 4.56 -19.82
CA LYS A 479 -15.87 4.59 -20.42
C LYS A 479 -16.99 4.29 -19.42
N TYR A 480 -16.76 3.37 -18.49
CA TYR A 480 -17.81 2.84 -17.63
C TYR A 480 -17.74 3.33 -16.18
N LEU A 481 -16.63 3.91 -15.74
CA LEU A 481 -16.53 4.51 -14.40
C LEU A 481 -17.46 5.72 -14.24
N CYS A 482 -17.87 5.99 -12.99
CA CYS A 482 -18.58 7.23 -12.68
C CYS A 482 -17.65 8.44 -12.83
N GLU A 483 -18.20 9.63 -13.01
CA GLU A 483 -17.44 10.86 -13.29
C GLU A 483 -16.28 11.14 -12.31
N GLU A 484 -16.49 10.88 -11.02
CA GLU A 484 -15.48 11.04 -9.97
C GLU A 484 -14.31 10.07 -10.17
N ALA A 485 -14.60 8.77 -10.25
CA ALA A 485 -13.58 7.73 -10.46
C ALA A 485 -12.92 7.79 -11.84
N LYS A 486 -13.66 8.25 -12.86
CA LYS A 486 -13.13 8.50 -14.20
C LYS A 486 -12.10 9.62 -14.16
N THR A 487 -12.41 10.74 -13.51
CA THR A 487 -11.47 11.86 -13.34
C THR A 487 -10.20 11.40 -12.62
N LEU A 488 -10.36 10.60 -11.57
CA LEU A 488 -9.25 9.99 -10.85
C LEU A 488 -8.37 9.13 -11.77
N LEU A 489 -8.97 8.21 -12.54
CA LEU A 489 -8.23 7.35 -13.46
C LEU A 489 -7.54 8.15 -14.58
N MET A 490 -8.16 9.23 -15.07
CA MET A 490 -7.53 10.13 -16.04
C MET A 490 -6.30 10.83 -15.47
N GLN A 491 -6.35 11.24 -14.21
CA GLN A 491 -5.21 11.81 -13.51
C GLN A 491 -4.10 10.77 -13.34
N GLU A 492 -4.44 9.54 -12.94
CA GLU A 492 -3.49 8.43 -12.80
C GLU A 492 -2.85 8.05 -14.13
N ILE A 493 -3.60 7.99 -15.24
CA ILE A 493 -3.02 7.73 -16.58
C ILE A 493 -2.06 8.84 -17.00
N LYS A 494 -2.38 10.10 -16.66
CA LYS A 494 -1.51 11.25 -16.93
C LYS A 494 -0.25 11.24 -16.06
N GLN A 495 -0.39 10.86 -14.79
CA GLN A 495 0.68 10.75 -13.81
C GLN A 495 1.62 9.59 -14.13
N PHE A 496 1.08 8.40 -14.37
CA PHE A 496 1.80 7.17 -14.68
C PHE A 496 2.07 7.03 -16.18
N ASN A 497 2.44 8.11 -16.86
CA ASN A 497 2.74 8.06 -18.30
C ASN A 497 4.03 7.25 -18.55
N GLY A 498 4.00 6.38 -19.57
CA GLY A 498 5.10 5.46 -19.88
C GLY A 498 4.66 4.00 -19.94
N ARG A 499 5.33 3.19 -20.77
CA ARG A 499 4.83 1.83 -21.10
C ARG A 499 4.74 0.90 -19.88
N ILE A 500 5.73 0.93 -19.00
CA ILE A 500 5.77 0.05 -17.82
C ILE A 500 4.74 0.49 -16.77
N ALA A 501 4.68 1.78 -16.45
CA ALA A 501 3.79 2.31 -15.42
C ALA A 501 2.30 2.16 -15.80
N LEU A 502 1.94 2.43 -17.07
CA LEU A 502 0.58 2.19 -17.56
C LEU A 502 0.20 0.71 -17.52
N ARG A 503 1.15 -0.19 -17.83
CA ARG A 503 0.91 -1.63 -17.75
C ARG A 503 0.74 -2.11 -16.31
N GLN A 504 1.48 -1.54 -15.37
CA GLN A 504 1.31 -1.81 -13.93
C GLN A 504 -0.04 -1.32 -13.42
N LEU A 505 -0.46 -0.10 -13.78
CA LEU A 505 -1.80 0.41 -13.45
C LEU A 505 -2.90 -0.50 -14.01
N ARG A 506 -2.75 -0.93 -15.27
CA ARG A 506 -3.65 -1.91 -15.89
C ARG A 506 -3.66 -3.23 -15.12
N ASN A 507 -2.51 -3.77 -14.74
CA ASN A 507 -2.44 -5.04 -14.01
C ASN A 507 -3.12 -4.93 -12.64
N PHE A 508 -2.88 -3.85 -11.89
CA PHE A 508 -3.56 -3.59 -10.63
C PHE A 508 -5.09 -3.56 -10.79
N LEU A 509 -5.60 -2.80 -11.77
CA LEU A 509 -7.04 -2.73 -12.04
C LEU A 509 -7.62 -4.08 -12.44
N VAL A 510 -6.89 -4.86 -13.24
CA VAL A 510 -7.31 -6.20 -13.66
C VAL A 510 -7.30 -7.16 -12.48
N ASP A 511 -6.24 -7.23 -11.70
CA ASP A 511 -6.07 -8.19 -10.62
C ASP A 511 -7.00 -7.89 -9.45
N SER A 512 -7.03 -6.63 -9.00
CA SER A 512 -7.78 -6.22 -7.81
C SER A 512 -9.29 -6.12 -8.04
N ILE A 513 -9.75 -5.88 -9.29
CA ILE A 513 -11.19 -5.69 -9.59
C ILE A 513 -11.72 -6.74 -10.55
N LEU A 514 -11.13 -6.88 -11.75
CA LEU A 514 -11.73 -7.71 -12.79
C LEU A 514 -11.58 -9.21 -12.49
N LYS A 515 -10.36 -9.67 -12.19
CA LYS A 515 -10.07 -11.07 -11.83
C LYS A 515 -10.71 -11.42 -10.49
N SER A 516 -10.63 -10.53 -9.50
CA SER A 516 -11.27 -10.76 -8.20
C SER A 516 -12.78 -11.00 -8.36
N MET A 517 -13.51 -10.13 -9.07
CA MET A 517 -14.95 -10.28 -9.30
C MET A 517 -15.28 -11.51 -10.16
N LEU A 518 -14.44 -11.86 -11.14
CA LEU A 518 -14.67 -12.99 -12.06
C LEU A 518 -14.36 -14.37 -11.43
N ILE A 519 -13.20 -14.51 -10.76
CA ILE A 519 -12.75 -15.77 -10.13
C ILE A 519 -13.55 -16.05 -8.85
N ALA A 520 -13.82 -15.01 -8.06
CA ALA A 520 -14.59 -15.15 -6.83
C ALA A 520 -16.05 -15.53 -7.14
N GLY A 521 -16.60 -15.00 -8.24
CA GLY A 521 -17.93 -15.33 -8.75
C GLY A 521 -18.04 -16.77 -9.25
N SER A 522 -17.03 -17.27 -9.99
CA SER A 522 -17.03 -18.65 -10.49
C SER A 522 -16.88 -19.72 -9.40
N LYS A 523 -16.27 -19.36 -8.26
CA LYS A 523 -16.12 -20.19 -7.05
C LYS A 523 -17.30 -20.13 -6.07
N GLN A 524 -18.43 -19.51 -6.43
CA GLN A 524 -19.64 -19.60 -5.60
C GLN A 524 -19.98 -21.07 -5.33
N PRO A 525 -20.47 -21.42 -4.13
CA PRO A 525 -20.72 -22.80 -3.73
C PRO A 525 -21.88 -23.40 -4.55
N LYS A 526 -21.58 -23.82 -5.79
CA LYS A 526 -22.53 -24.38 -6.75
C LYS A 526 -23.10 -25.73 -6.31
N SER A 527 -22.48 -26.42 -5.36
CA SER A 527 -23.05 -27.63 -4.79
C SER A 527 -22.38 -28.01 -3.49
N LEU A 528 -23.11 -27.86 -2.38
CA LEU A 528 -22.91 -28.70 -1.22
C LEU A 528 -23.99 -29.79 -1.24
N THR A 529 -24.08 -30.55 -2.34
CA THR A 529 -24.64 -31.89 -2.23
C THR A 529 -23.78 -32.71 -1.26
N PRO A 530 -24.39 -33.55 -0.42
CA PRO A 530 -23.69 -34.31 0.61
C PRO A 530 -22.72 -35.28 -0.07
N SER A 531 -21.43 -34.96 -0.08
CA SER A 531 -20.41 -35.97 -0.37
C SER A 531 -20.16 -36.73 0.93
N PRO A 532 -20.37 -38.06 0.99
CA PRO A 532 -20.26 -38.85 2.21
C PRO A 532 -18.80 -39.11 2.64
N ILE A 533 -17.83 -38.40 2.06
CA ILE A 533 -16.41 -38.64 2.27
C ILE A 533 -15.90 -37.65 3.32
N VAL A 534 -15.70 -38.17 4.53
CA VAL A 534 -14.86 -37.52 5.55
C VAL A 534 -13.44 -37.47 4.99
N ILE A 535 -12.95 -36.27 4.68
CA ILE A 535 -11.55 -36.05 4.29
C ILE A 535 -10.71 -36.16 5.57
N PRO A 536 -9.82 -37.16 5.71
CA PRO A 536 -8.97 -37.28 6.89
C PRO A 536 -7.94 -36.15 6.89
N GLY A 537 -7.90 -35.34 7.96
CA GLY A 537 -6.92 -34.27 8.13
C GLY A 537 -7.50 -32.85 8.28
N LEU A 538 -8.82 -32.65 8.12
CA LEU A 538 -9.45 -31.40 8.53
C LEU A 538 -9.51 -31.31 10.06
N THR A 539 -9.10 -30.17 10.60
CA THR A 539 -9.22 -29.89 12.03
C THR A 539 -10.70 -29.73 12.42
N ALA A 540 -11.01 -29.91 13.71
CA ALA A 540 -12.38 -29.76 14.21
C ALA A 540 -12.93 -28.33 14.01
N GLU A 541 -12.06 -27.32 14.11
CA GLU A 541 -12.40 -25.90 13.86
C GLU A 541 -12.75 -25.61 12.40
N GLU A 542 -11.98 -26.16 11.44
CA GLU A 542 -12.28 -26.02 10.01
C GLU A 542 -13.60 -26.71 9.62
N SER A 543 -13.92 -27.82 10.28
CA SER A 543 -15.18 -28.53 10.08
C SER A 543 -16.39 -27.76 10.63
N GLN A 544 -16.24 -27.14 11.81
CA GLN A 544 -17.27 -26.31 12.45
C GLN A 544 -17.53 -25.02 11.65
N ASN A 545 -16.48 -24.31 11.24
CA ASN A 545 -16.58 -23.12 10.39
C ASN A 545 -17.26 -23.42 9.05
N GLN A 546 -16.97 -24.59 8.45
CA GLN A 546 -17.67 -25.02 7.25
C GLN A 546 -19.15 -25.32 7.47
N LEU A 547 -19.56 -25.80 8.65
CA LEU A 547 -20.96 -26.06 8.98
C LEU A 547 -21.74 -24.77 9.24
N GLU A 548 -21.14 -23.78 9.90
CA GLU A 548 -21.75 -22.48 10.17
C GLU A 548 -21.90 -21.64 8.89
N LEU A 549 -20.88 -21.61 8.03
CA LEU A 549 -20.97 -21.00 6.70
C LEU A 549 -22.09 -21.63 5.84
N ARG A 550 -22.37 -22.92 6.03
CA ARG A 550 -23.44 -23.65 5.34
C ARG A 550 -24.83 -23.26 5.83
N SER A 551 -25.01 -23.11 7.14
CA SER A 551 -26.28 -22.66 7.71
C SER A 551 -26.62 -21.23 7.26
N ASP A 552 -25.63 -20.34 7.24
CA ASP A 552 -25.84 -18.93 6.87
C ASP A 552 -26.18 -18.76 5.40
N HIS A 553 -25.49 -19.48 4.51
CA HIS A 553 -25.81 -19.46 3.08
C HIS A 553 -27.22 -20.02 2.79
N THR A 554 -27.63 -21.05 3.54
CA THR A 554 -28.97 -21.63 3.41
C THR A 554 -30.04 -20.65 3.89
N ALA A 555 -29.81 -19.93 4.99
CA ALA A 555 -30.73 -18.93 5.51
C ALA A 555 -30.96 -17.78 4.51
N VAL A 556 -29.88 -17.25 3.91
CA VAL A 556 -29.97 -16.16 2.92
C VAL A 556 -30.69 -16.61 1.65
N LYS A 557 -30.45 -17.85 1.20
CA LYS A 557 -31.20 -18.43 0.07
C LYS A 557 -32.70 -18.49 0.34
N GLN A 558 -33.12 -18.91 1.54
CA GLN A 558 -34.54 -18.97 1.90
C GLN A 558 -35.16 -17.57 2.01
N ALA A 559 -34.42 -16.61 2.59
CA ALA A 559 -34.86 -15.21 2.67
C ALA A 559 -35.07 -14.59 1.28
N CYS A 560 -34.12 -14.81 0.36
CA CYS A 560 -34.23 -14.33 -1.03
C CYS A 560 -35.39 -15.01 -1.77
N LEU A 561 -35.61 -16.31 -1.58
CA LEU A 561 -36.76 -17.01 -2.17
C LEU A 561 -38.10 -16.45 -1.68
N ALA A 562 -38.24 -16.17 -0.38
CA ALA A 562 -39.43 -15.54 0.19
C ALA A 562 -39.65 -14.14 -0.39
N ARG A 563 -38.59 -13.33 -0.44
CA ARG A 563 -38.59 -11.99 -1.05
C ARG A 563 -39.01 -12.04 -2.52
N ASP A 564 -38.45 -12.95 -3.30
CA ASP A 564 -38.61 -13.02 -4.75
C ASP A 564 -39.87 -13.82 -5.17
N GLY A 565 -40.72 -14.21 -4.21
CA GLY A 565 -41.98 -14.91 -4.47
C GLY A 565 -41.77 -16.32 -5.02
N HIS A 566 -40.69 -16.99 -4.59
CA HIS A 566 -40.22 -18.29 -5.05
C HIS A 566 -39.98 -18.35 -6.56
N ARG A 567 -39.44 -17.27 -7.15
CA ARG A 567 -39.18 -17.18 -8.59
C ARG A 567 -37.76 -16.71 -8.88
N CYS A 568 -37.25 -17.14 -10.03
CA CYS A 568 -36.08 -16.52 -10.64
C CYS A 568 -36.42 -15.06 -11.01
N VAL A 569 -35.61 -14.10 -10.54
CA VAL A 569 -35.86 -12.66 -10.77
C VAL A 569 -35.71 -12.24 -12.23
N LEU A 570 -34.92 -12.99 -13.02
CA LEU A 570 -34.68 -12.68 -14.44
C LEU A 570 -35.72 -13.32 -15.37
N THR A 571 -36.12 -14.57 -15.12
CA THR A 571 -36.98 -15.34 -16.02
C THR A 571 -38.42 -15.51 -15.52
N GLY A 572 -38.69 -15.23 -14.24
CA GLY A 572 -40.01 -15.41 -13.62
C GLY A 572 -40.42 -16.86 -13.36
N MET A 573 -39.59 -17.84 -13.74
CA MET A 573 -39.80 -19.27 -13.51
C MET A 573 -39.84 -19.57 -12.01
N VAL A 574 -40.68 -20.52 -11.62
CA VAL A 574 -40.95 -20.88 -10.22
C VAL A 574 -39.93 -21.89 -9.71
N GLU A 575 -39.46 -21.71 -8.49
CA GLU A 575 -38.59 -22.68 -7.82
C GLU A 575 -39.27 -24.05 -7.73
N GLN A 576 -38.50 -25.10 -8.03
CA GLN A 576 -38.99 -26.46 -8.23
C GLN A 576 -39.78 -27.03 -7.04
N LEU A 577 -39.28 -26.88 -5.81
CA LEU A 577 -39.96 -27.40 -4.61
C LEU A 577 -41.26 -26.65 -4.32
N HIS A 578 -41.26 -25.32 -4.48
CA HIS A 578 -42.46 -24.51 -4.38
C HIS A 578 -43.48 -24.91 -5.46
N PHE A 579 -43.06 -25.09 -6.71
CA PHE A 579 -43.93 -25.56 -7.80
C PHE A 579 -44.56 -26.92 -7.50
N MET A 580 -43.79 -27.85 -6.91
CA MET A 580 -44.31 -29.15 -6.48
C MET A 580 -45.36 -29.03 -5.37
N SER A 581 -45.24 -28.02 -4.49
CA SER A 581 -46.22 -27.74 -3.43
C SER A 581 -47.55 -27.18 -3.96
N ILE A 582 -47.56 -26.58 -5.16
CA ILE A 582 -48.78 -26.05 -5.78
C ILE A 582 -49.63 -27.22 -6.31
N PRO A 583 -50.93 -27.30 -5.95
CA PRO A 583 -51.85 -28.31 -6.47
C PRO A 583 -51.88 -28.29 -8.00
N SER A 584 -51.89 -29.46 -8.65
CA SER A 584 -51.76 -29.59 -10.11
C SER A 584 -52.78 -28.76 -10.89
N GLN A 585 -54.03 -28.66 -10.40
CA GLN A 585 -55.09 -27.83 -10.98
C GLN A 585 -54.83 -26.32 -10.96
N ASN A 586 -53.92 -25.83 -10.10
CA ASN A 586 -53.61 -24.41 -9.92
C ASN A 586 -52.29 -24.00 -10.60
N ARG A 587 -51.61 -24.93 -11.29
CA ARG A 587 -50.29 -24.66 -11.88
C ARG A 587 -50.36 -23.79 -13.14
N GLY A 588 -51.45 -23.84 -13.91
CA GLY A 588 -51.62 -23.02 -15.12
C GLY A 588 -50.40 -23.08 -16.06
N ASP A 589 -49.98 -21.92 -16.56
CA ASP A 589 -48.82 -21.75 -17.46
C ASP A 589 -47.48 -21.56 -16.71
N LEU A 590 -47.39 -21.95 -15.43
CA LEU A 590 -46.16 -21.80 -14.66
C LEU A 590 -45.11 -22.81 -15.12
N TRP A 591 -43.88 -22.33 -15.33
CA TRP A 591 -42.70 -23.14 -15.62
C TRP A 591 -41.83 -23.23 -14.37
N SER A 592 -41.33 -24.43 -14.07
CA SER A 592 -40.45 -24.67 -12.93
C SER A 592 -38.97 -24.68 -13.33
N CYS A 593 -38.10 -24.26 -12.41
CA CYS A 593 -36.66 -24.37 -12.56
C CYS A 593 -35.98 -24.62 -11.21
N THR A 594 -34.73 -25.08 -11.25
CA THR A 594 -33.86 -25.07 -10.07
C THR A 594 -33.34 -23.65 -9.88
N THR A 595 -33.48 -23.10 -8.67
CA THR A 595 -33.00 -21.76 -8.34
C THR A 595 -31.88 -21.79 -7.31
N GLU A 596 -30.99 -20.82 -7.44
CA GLU A 596 -29.81 -20.58 -6.63
C GLU A 596 -29.82 -19.13 -6.13
N CYS A 597 -29.15 -18.91 -5.01
CA CYS A 597 -28.95 -17.57 -4.46
C CYS A 597 -27.60 -17.06 -5.00
N ALA A 598 -27.65 -16.05 -5.85
CA ALA A 598 -26.47 -15.46 -6.45
C ALA A 598 -26.09 -14.19 -5.70
N HIS A 599 -24.86 -14.12 -5.21
CA HIS A 599 -24.33 -12.85 -4.70
C HIS A 599 -23.94 -11.94 -5.86
N ILE A 600 -24.28 -10.66 -5.76
CA ILE A 600 -23.97 -9.61 -6.75
C ILE A 600 -22.48 -9.26 -6.69
N VAL A 601 -21.98 -9.00 -5.48
CA VAL A 601 -20.55 -8.98 -5.14
C VAL A 601 -20.17 -10.36 -4.60
N PRO A 602 -19.17 -11.06 -5.15
CA PRO A 602 -18.92 -12.46 -4.81
C PRO A 602 -18.68 -12.73 -3.33
N PHE A 603 -19.37 -13.75 -2.79
CA PHE A 603 -19.29 -14.17 -1.38
C PHE A 603 -17.86 -14.44 -0.89
N SER A 604 -16.99 -15.01 -1.75
CA SER A 604 -15.62 -15.37 -1.37
C SER A 604 -14.73 -14.16 -1.07
N LEU A 605 -15.14 -12.94 -1.41
CA LEU A 605 -14.47 -11.69 -1.01
C LEU A 605 -14.67 -11.33 0.47
N GLY A 606 -15.67 -11.90 1.16
CA GLY A 606 -15.85 -11.72 2.60
C GLY A 606 -15.35 -12.88 3.46
N LYS A 607 -14.96 -14.02 2.86
CA LYS A 607 -14.43 -15.17 3.61
C LYS A 607 -12.99 -14.92 4.06
N LEU A 608 -12.75 -14.33 5.22
CA LEU A 608 -11.38 -14.15 5.71
C LEU A 608 -10.88 -15.44 6.37
N ASN A 609 -9.66 -15.87 6.04
CA ASN A 609 -8.92 -16.80 6.88
C ASN A 609 -8.14 -15.96 7.89
N PRO A 610 -8.60 -15.84 9.15
CA PRO A 610 -7.93 -14.98 10.14
C PRO A 610 -6.50 -15.46 10.47
N ASN A 611 -6.15 -16.69 10.11
CA ASN A 611 -4.82 -17.26 10.30
C ASN A 611 -3.87 -16.98 9.11
N SER A 612 -4.33 -16.29 8.07
CA SER A 612 -3.52 -15.88 6.91
C SER A 612 -3.52 -14.37 6.76
N THR A 613 -2.51 -13.71 7.33
CA THR A 613 -2.28 -12.27 7.19
C THR A 613 -2.23 -11.83 5.71
N GLN A 614 -1.74 -12.70 4.83
CA GLN A 614 -1.69 -12.49 3.37
C GLN A 614 -3.07 -12.45 2.70
N GLU A 615 -3.99 -13.37 3.06
CA GLU A 615 -5.35 -13.37 2.50
C GLU A 615 -6.15 -12.16 3.00
N VAL A 616 -5.90 -11.74 4.25
CA VAL A 616 -6.49 -10.53 4.85
C VAL A 616 -6.05 -9.27 4.08
N GLU A 617 -4.74 -9.07 3.88
CA GLU A 617 -4.22 -7.89 3.18
C GLU A 617 -4.64 -7.86 1.69
N THR A 618 -4.59 -9.01 1.00
CA THR A 618 -5.03 -9.10 -0.41
C THR A 618 -6.52 -8.72 -0.55
N LYS A 619 -7.37 -9.17 0.38
CA LYS A 619 -8.79 -8.79 0.38
C LYS A 619 -8.99 -7.34 0.74
N ALA A 620 -8.23 -6.80 1.68
CA ALA A 620 -8.24 -5.37 2.00
C ALA A 620 -7.88 -4.53 0.75
N GLN A 621 -6.88 -4.94 -0.03
CA GLN A 621 -6.53 -4.29 -1.29
C GLN A 621 -7.64 -4.37 -2.35
N ILE A 622 -8.29 -5.53 -2.51
CA ILE A 622 -9.45 -5.68 -3.41
C ILE A 622 -10.58 -4.71 -2.99
N TRP A 623 -10.93 -4.67 -1.70
CA TRP A 623 -11.97 -3.78 -1.20
C TRP A 623 -11.60 -2.30 -1.34
N ARG A 624 -10.35 -1.92 -1.05
CA ARG A 624 -9.83 -0.55 -1.29
C ARG A 624 -9.95 -0.17 -2.76
N ALA A 625 -9.61 -1.07 -3.69
CA ALA A 625 -9.75 -0.84 -5.13
C ALA A 625 -11.23 -0.68 -5.54
N ILE A 626 -12.12 -1.55 -5.06
CA ILE A 626 -13.56 -1.44 -5.34
C ILE A 626 -14.10 -0.09 -4.85
N TYR A 627 -13.79 0.33 -3.62
CA TYR A 627 -14.27 1.62 -3.10
C TYR A 627 -13.65 2.84 -3.81
N ARG A 628 -12.40 2.73 -4.26
CA ARG A 628 -11.72 3.81 -4.98
C ARG A 628 -12.37 4.07 -6.35
N TYR A 629 -12.66 3.02 -7.11
CA TYR A 629 -13.18 3.15 -8.47
C TYR A 629 -14.71 3.05 -8.56
N PHE A 630 -15.37 2.54 -7.52
CA PHE A 630 -16.83 2.46 -7.40
C PHE A 630 -17.31 3.02 -6.05
N PRO A 631 -17.06 4.31 -5.76
CA PRO A 631 -17.30 4.89 -4.42
C PRO A 631 -18.76 4.83 -3.97
N PHE A 632 -19.70 4.68 -4.89
CA PHE A 632 -21.13 4.55 -4.58
C PHE A 632 -21.51 3.23 -3.87
N VAL A 633 -20.60 2.25 -3.77
CA VAL A 633 -20.79 1.05 -2.95
C VAL A 633 -20.11 1.11 -1.58
N ALA A 634 -19.28 2.13 -1.33
CA ALA A 634 -18.60 2.29 -0.05
C ALA A 634 -19.63 2.49 1.09
N GLY A 635 -19.48 1.72 2.16
CA GLY A 635 -20.42 1.72 3.29
C GLY A 635 -21.77 1.02 3.04
N LYS A 636 -21.97 0.42 1.86
CA LYS A 636 -23.14 -0.42 1.55
C LYS A 636 -22.83 -1.91 1.60
N ILE A 637 -21.62 -2.28 1.21
CA ILE A 637 -21.15 -3.66 1.17
C ILE A 637 -19.70 -3.69 1.66
N GLY A 638 -19.32 -4.77 2.34
CA GLY A 638 -17.99 -5.06 2.85
C GLY A 638 -17.87 -6.54 3.26
N PRO A 639 -16.72 -6.96 3.81
CA PRO A 639 -16.52 -8.34 4.27
C PRO A 639 -17.58 -8.81 5.27
N GLU A 640 -17.98 -7.93 6.19
CA GLU A 640 -18.87 -8.20 7.32
C GLU A 640 -20.34 -8.44 6.94
N ASN A 641 -20.79 -7.83 5.84
CA ASN A 641 -22.17 -7.93 5.36
C ASN A 641 -22.26 -8.54 3.96
N ILE A 642 -21.21 -9.26 3.51
CA ILE A 642 -21.15 -9.86 2.17
C ILE A 642 -22.31 -10.82 1.89
N ASN A 643 -22.86 -11.43 2.94
CA ASN A 643 -23.95 -12.39 2.87
C ASN A 643 -25.33 -11.76 3.11
N ALA A 644 -25.45 -10.42 3.12
CA ALA A 644 -26.72 -9.75 3.34
C ALA A 644 -27.67 -9.91 2.13
N PRO A 645 -29.01 -9.95 2.33
CA PRO A 645 -29.99 -10.05 1.24
C PRO A 645 -29.88 -8.96 0.17
N GLU A 646 -29.40 -7.77 0.55
CA GLU A 646 -29.11 -6.64 -0.33
C GLU A 646 -28.06 -6.97 -1.40
N ASN A 647 -27.15 -7.91 -1.10
CA ASN A 647 -26.13 -8.40 -2.02
C ASN A 647 -26.54 -9.70 -2.73
N ALA A 648 -27.79 -10.15 -2.62
CA ALA A 648 -28.20 -11.47 -3.08
C ALA A 648 -29.49 -11.46 -3.93
N ILE A 649 -29.52 -12.28 -4.99
CA ILE A 649 -30.64 -12.42 -5.92
C ILE A 649 -30.98 -13.89 -6.21
N THR A 650 -32.27 -14.22 -6.31
CA THR A 650 -32.71 -15.56 -6.69
C THR A 650 -32.64 -15.74 -8.21
N LEU A 651 -31.76 -16.61 -8.69
CA LEU A 651 -31.59 -16.90 -10.12
C LEU A 651 -31.82 -18.36 -10.43
N ARG A 652 -32.33 -18.66 -11.63
CA ARG A 652 -32.27 -20.01 -12.20
C ARG A 652 -30.81 -20.45 -12.29
N SER A 653 -30.49 -21.73 -12.04
CA SER A 653 -29.11 -22.24 -12.03
C SER A 653 -28.27 -21.82 -13.24
N GLU A 654 -28.81 -21.92 -14.47
CA GLU A 654 -28.08 -21.49 -15.67
C GLU A 654 -27.89 -19.97 -15.71
N ALA A 655 -28.92 -19.19 -15.35
CA ALA A 655 -28.81 -17.73 -15.27
C ALA A 655 -27.82 -17.29 -14.19
N HIS A 656 -27.73 -18.02 -13.08
CA HIS A 656 -26.72 -17.79 -12.04
C HIS A 656 -25.31 -17.99 -12.57
N MET A 657 -25.06 -19.07 -13.33
CA MET A 657 -23.75 -19.31 -13.93
C MET A 657 -23.33 -18.19 -14.88
N GLU A 658 -24.23 -17.74 -15.76
CA GLU A 658 -23.95 -16.66 -16.71
C GLU A 658 -23.81 -15.30 -15.99
N PHE A 659 -24.58 -15.05 -14.93
CA PHE A 659 -24.46 -13.85 -14.10
C PHE A 659 -23.12 -13.80 -13.35
N ALA A 660 -22.71 -14.91 -12.73
CA ALA A 660 -21.41 -15.04 -12.06
C ALA A 660 -20.23 -14.89 -13.04
N ALA A 661 -20.39 -15.40 -14.28
CA ALA A 661 -19.43 -15.22 -15.37
C ALA A 661 -19.47 -13.81 -16.00
N HIS A 662 -20.31 -12.89 -15.49
CA HIS A 662 -20.46 -11.53 -16.01
C HIS A 662 -20.93 -11.50 -17.48
N ARG A 663 -21.69 -12.51 -17.91
CA ARG A 663 -22.31 -12.61 -19.23
C ARG A 663 -23.77 -12.14 -19.23
N ILE A 664 -24.37 -11.97 -18.05
CA ILE A 664 -25.63 -11.26 -17.87
C ILE A 664 -25.39 -10.15 -16.86
N ALA A 665 -25.85 -8.94 -17.16
CA ALA A 665 -25.77 -7.81 -16.25
C ALA A 665 -27.10 -7.06 -16.17
N ALA A 666 -27.39 -6.47 -15.00
CA ALA A 666 -28.59 -5.68 -14.76
C ALA A 666 -28.23 -4.21 -14.48
N GLU A 667 -28.55 -3.33 -15.42
CA GLU A 667 -28.33 -1.89 -15.30
C GLU A 667 -29.53 -1.22 -14.62
N PRO A 668 -29.35 -0.52 -13.48
CA PRO A 668 -30.45 0.19 -12.82
C PRO A 668 -30.99 1.33 -13.68
N THR A 669 -32.32 1.47 -13.71
CA THR A 669 -32.99 2.60 -14.36
C THR A 669 -33.32 3.71 -13.35
N LYS A 670 -33.96 4.79 -13.83
CA LYS A 670 -34.49 5.85 -12.96
C LYS A 670 -35.72 5.41 -12.14
N THR A 671 -36.35 4.30 -12.54
CA THR A 671 -37.52 3.76 -11.84
C THR A 671 -37.04 2.74 -10.82
N GLU A 672 -37.52 2.86 -9.59
CA GLU A 672 -37.15 1.96 -8.50
C GLU A 672 -37.44 0.49 -8.85
N HIS A 673 -36.50 -0.38 -8.53
CA HIS A 673 -36.54 -1.83 -8.82
C HIS A 673 -36.69 -2.22 -10.30
N ASN A 674 -36.49 -1.28 -11.22
CA ASN A 674 -36.54 -1.53 -12.66
C ASN A 674 -35.12 -1.51 -13.26
N TYR A 675 -34.80 -2.52 -14.06
CA TYR A 675 -33.45 -2.76 -14.59
C TYR A 675 -33.48 -3.11 -16.07
N HIS A 676 -32.56 -2.56 -16.85
CA HIS A 676 -32.26 -3.03 -18.20
C HIS A 676 -31.32 -4.23 -18.13
N ILE A 677 -31.69 -5.33 -18.81
CA ILE A 677 -30.89 -6.54 -18.83
C ILE A 677 -30.02 -6.57 -20.07
N HIS A 678 -28.72 -6.76 -19.84
CA HIS A 678 -27.71 -6.87 -20.87
C HIS A 678 -27.27 -8.33 -20.98
N ASP A 679 -27.56 -8.95 -22.12
CA ASP A 679 -27.02 -10.25 -22.50
C ASP A 679 -25.69 -10.03 -23.25
N LEU A 680 -24.60 -10.33 -22.55
CA LEU A 680 -23.22 -10.15 -22.99
C LEU A 680 -22.60 -11.49 -23.42
N GLY A 681 -23.39 -12.57 -23.48
CA GLY A 681 -22.97 -13.90 -23.89
C GLY A 681 -23.43 -14.24 -25.31
N ALA A 682 -22.66 -15.09 -26.00
CA ALA A 682 -23.06 -15.66 -27.30
C ALA A 682 -23.77 -17.02 -27.17
N VAL A 683 -24.19 -17.41 -25.95
CA VAL A 683 -24.67 -18.77 -25.64
C VAL A 683 -26.17 -18.79 -25.36
N TYR A 684 -26.88 -19.64 -26.11
CA TYR A 684 -28.34 -19.61 -26.32
C TYR A 684 -29.23 -20.16 -25.19
N SER A 685 -28.68 -20.61 -24.05
CA SER A 685 -29.46 -21.38 -23.05
C SER A 685 -30.43 -20.54 -22.21
N VAL A 686 -30.09 -19.28 -21.93
CA VAL A 686 -30.90 -18.36 -21.08
C VAL A 686 -31.46 -17.19 -21.88
N ALA A 687 -30.81 -16.78 -22.97
CA ALA A 687 -31.15 -15.61 -23.80
C ALA A 687 -32.62 -15.55 -24.26
N ARG A 688 -33.24 -16.71 -24.54
CA ARG A 688 -34.64 -16.77 -25.02
C ARG A 688 -35.67 -16.37 -23.95
N ASP A 689 -35.31 -16.52 -22.68
CA ASP A 689 -36.19 -16.30 -21.54
C ASP A 689 -35.88 -14.96 -20.83
N LEU A 690 -34.86 -14.22 -21.28
CA LEU A 690 -34.49 -12.91 -20.72
C LEU A 690 -35.31 -11.81 -21.39
N SER A 691 -35.98 -11.00 -20.57
CA SER A 691 -36.60 -9.76 -21.03
C SER A 691 -35.57 -8.63 -21.05
N ASN A 692 -35.62 -7.75 -22.05
CA ASN A 692 -34.75 -6.55 -22.13
C ASN A 692 -34.87 -5.64 -20.90
N THR A 693 -35.97 -5.73 -20.16
CA THR A 693 -36.19 -4.96 -18.94
C THR A 693 -36.97 -5.82 -17.97
N ILE A 694 -36.56 -5.79 -16.71
CA ILE A 694 -37.25 -6.49 -15.61
C ILE A 694 -37.65 -5.49 -14.54
N THR A 695 -38.71 -5.83 -13.81
CA THR A 695 -39.09 -5.14 -12.58
C THR A 695 -39.08 -6.17 -11.47
N MET A 696 -38.12 -6.04 -10.54
CA MET A 696 -38.02 -6.93 -9.40
C MET A 696 -39.17 -6.61 -8.43
N LYS A 697 -39.88 -7.64 -7.98
CA LYS A 697 -41.02 -7.51 -7.07
C LYS A 697 -40.65 -8.02 -5.69
N GLN A 698 -40.96 -7.24 -4.67
CA GLN A 698 -40.79 -7.64 -3.28
C GLN A 698 -42.09 -8.30 -2.79
N SER A 699 -42.07 -9.62 -2.63
CA SER A 699 -43.19 -10.40 -2.11
C SER A 699 -43.24 -10.40 -0.58
N ASP A 700 -42.07 -10.43 0.07
CA ASP A 700 -41.92 -10.26 1.52
C ASP A 700 -41.24 -8.93 1.84
N PRO A 701 -41.96 -7.94 2.43
CA PRO A 701 -41.41 -6.63 2.73
C PRO A 701 -40.40 -6.65 3.89
N ALA A 702 -40.32 -7.74 4.67
CA ALA A 702 -39.37 -7.85 5.78
C ALA A 702 -37.94 -8.13 5.32
N ILE A 703 -37.76 -8.60 4.08
CA ILE A 703 -36.44 -8.92 3.51
C ILE A 703 -36.06 -7.83 2.51
N ALA A 704 -34.88 -7.23 2.69
CA ALA A 704 -34.41 -6.13 1.86
C ALA A 704 -34.25 -6.53 0.38
N MET A 705 -34.56 -5.57 -0.50
CA MET A 705 -34.35 -5.71 -1.94
C MET A 705 -32.86 -5.64 -2.29
N PRO A 706 -32.44 -6.24 -3.42
CA PRO A 706 -31.07 -6.11 -3.89
C PRO A 706 -30.72 -4.63 -4.09
N ASP A 707 -29.60 -4.18 -3.54
CA ASP A 707 -29.23 -2.77 -3.61
C ASP A 707 -28.86 -2.40 -5.06
N PRO A 708 -29.51 -1.39 -5.65
CA PRO A 708 -29.28 -1.01 -7.05
C PRO A 708 -27.84 -0.56 -7.32
N ASN A 709 -27.11 -0.05 -6.32
CA ASN A 709 -25.71 0.28 -6.46
C ASN A 709 -24.84 -0.97 -6.60
N LEU A 710 -25.16 -2.08 -5.94
CA LEU A 710 -24.41 -3.33 -6.13
C LEU A 710 -24.63 -3.89 -7.53
N LEU A 711 -25.87 -3.84 -8.03
CA LEU A 711 -26.18 -4.22 -9.41
C LEU A 711 -25.49 -3.29 -10.42
N ARG A 712 -25.39 -1.98 -10.13
CA ARG A 712 -24.62 -1.03 -10.94
C ARG A 712 -23.14 -1.40 -11.00
N LEU A 713 -22.53 -1.76 -9.87
CA LEU A 713 -21.13 -2.21 -9.80
C LEU A 713 -20.93 -3.44 -10.69
N HIS A 714 -21.75 -4.48 -10.50
CA HIS A 714 -21.68 -5.71 -11.30
C HIS A 714 -21.84 -5.42 -12.80
N TYR A 715 -22.78 -4.55 -13.18
CA TYR A 715 -22.95 -4.11 -14.56
C TYR A 715 -21.72 -3.40 -15.12
N GLN A 716 -21.19 -2.39 -14.42
CA GLN A 716 -20.03 -1.65 -14.90
C GLN A 716 -18.80 -2.56 -15.06
N VAL A 717 -18.56 -3.47 -14.11
CA VAL A 717 -17.50 -4.49 -14.21
C VAL A 717 -17.74 -5.42 -15.39
N SER A 718 -18.98 -5.87 -15.61
CA SER A 718 -19.34 -6.75 -16.73
C SER A 718 -19.09 -6.11 -18.10
N MET A 719 -19.36 -4.81 -18.22
CA MET A 719 -19.09 -4.04 -19.43
C MET A 719 -17.60 -3.82 -19.66
N ILE A 720 -16.84 -3.52 -18.59
CA ILE A 720 -15.37 -3.39 -18.67
C ILE A 720 -14.74 -4.72 -19.09
N LEU A 721 -15.17 -5.84 -18.51
CA LEU A 721 -14.73 -7.19 -18.86
C LEU A 721 -15.00 -7.52 -20.34
N GLN A 722 -16.18 -7.15 -20.85
CA GLN A 722 -16.57 -7.34 -22.25
C GLN A 722 -15.70 -6.52 -23.20
N GLU A 723 -15.55 -5.22 -22.93
CA GLU A 723 -14.84 -4.32 -23.85
C GLU A 723 -13.33 -4.49 -23.81
N SER A 724 -12.76 -4.82 -22.64
CA SER A 724 -11.34 -5.11 -22.52
C SER A 724 -10.95 -6.43 -23.18
N GLY A 725 -11.86 -7.40 -23.25
CA GLY A 725 -11.58 -8.77 -23.69
C GLY A 725 -10.82 -9.60 -22.63
N ILE A 726 -10.83 -9.15 -21.37
CA ILE A 726 -10.25 -9.90 -20.25
C ILE A 726 -11.07 -11.15 -19.95
N ARG A 727 -12.41 -11.06 -20.01
CA ARG A 727 -13.29 -12.22 -19.79
C ARG A 727 -13.02 -13.34 -20.78
N GLU A 728 -12.96 -13.03 -22.08
CA GLU A 728 -12.72 -14.04 -23.11
C GLU A 728 -11.37 -14.73 -22.94
N ARG A 729 -10.31 -13.99 -22.59
CA ARG A 729 -9.00 -14.57 -22.30
C ARG A 729 -9.03 -15.46 -21.06
N TYR A 730 -9.66 -14.99 -19.98
CA TYR A 730 -9.86 -15.81 -18.78
C TYR A 730 -10.58 -17.11 -19.09
N GLU A 731 -11.70 -17.06 -19.80
CA GLU A 731 -12.48 -18.24 -20.17
C GLU A 731 -11.67 -19.20 -21.06
N ARG A 732 -10.90 -18.66 -22.02
CA ARG A 732 -10.01 -19.46 -22.88
C ARG A 732 -8.91 -20.15 -22.08
N THR A 733 -8.23 -19.42 -21.20
CA THR A 733 -7.17 -19.97 -20.33
C THR A 733 -7.73 -21.01 -19.36
N MET A 734 -8.94 -20.82 -18.83
CA MET A 734 -9.61 -21.82 -18.00
C MET A 734 -9.95 -23.10 -18.79
N TRP A 735 -10.44 -22.96 -20.03
CA TRP A 735 -10.68 -24.09 -20.93
C TRP A 735 -9.38 -24.84 -21.28
N GLU A 736 -8.34 -24.13 -21.67
CA GLU A 736 -7.01 -24.69 -21.97
C GLU A 736 -6.38 -25.38 -20.74
N ASN A 737 -6.65 -24.88 -19.53
CA ASN A 737 -6.21 -25.48 -18.27
C ASN A 737 -6.97 -26.78 -17.91
N GLU A 738 -8.22 -26.94 -18.34
CA GLU A 738 -8.97 -28.19 -18.18
C GLU A 738 -8.42 -29.27 -19.13
N ASP A 739 -8.02 -28.90 -20.35
CA ASP A 739 -7.35 -29.80 -21.31
C ASP A 739 -5.88 -30.11 -20.91
N ASN A 740 -5.18 -29.16 -20.26
CA ASN A 740 -3.80 -29.31 -19.75
C ASN A 740 -3.71 -29.79 -18.28
N SER A 741 -4.61 -30.70 -17.87
CA SER A 741 -4.57 -31.34 -16.55
C SER A 741 -3.18 -31.93 -16.24
N ILE A 742 -2.76 -31.92 -14.96
CA ILE A 742 -1.52 -32.53 -14.44
C ILE A 742 -1.43 -34.04 -14.81
N GLN A 743 -2.55 -34.64 -15.20
CA GLN A 743 -2.62 -36.01 -15.73
C GLN A 743 -2.01 -36.18 -17.13
N ASN A 744 -1.74 -35.10 -17.87
CA ASN A 744 -1.22 -35.09 -19.24
C ASN A 744 0.28 -34.71 -19.33
N ILE A 745 1.03 -34.79 -18.23
CA ILE A 745 2.49 -34.59 -18.24
C ILE A 745 3.15 -35.75 -18.99
N GLN A 746 3.75 -35.44 -20.14
CA GLN A 746 4.52 -36.40 -20.93
C GLN A 746 5.79 -36.79 -20.17
N CYS A 747 6.04 -38.09 -20.02
CA CYS A 747 7.20 -38.61 -19.29
C CYS A 747 8.54 -38.34 -19.99
N ASP A 748 8.53 -37.82 -21.22
CA ASP A 748 9.70 -37.52 -22.04
C ASP A 748 10.29 -36.12 -21.78
N GLY A 749 9.67 -35.32 -20.90
CA GLY A 749 10.12 -33.96 -20.57
C GLY A 749 9.77 -32.91 -21.62
N SER A 750 8.97 -33.23 -22.64
CA SER A 750 8.49 -32.27 -23.66
C SER A 750 7.38 -31.34 -23.16
N THR A 751 6.88 -31.58 -21.94
CA THR A 751 5.80 -30.79 -21.35
C THR A 751 6.32 -29.42 -20.93
N ASP A 752 5.76 -28.38 -21.52
CA ASP A 752 6.07 -26.99 -21.19
C ASP A 752 5.41 -26.59 -19.86
N LEU A 753 6.08 -26.96 -18.78
CA LEU A 753 5.64 -26.65 -17.41
C LEU A 753 5.55 -25.14 -17.17
N GLY A 754 6.37 -24.32 -17.85
CA GLY A 754 6.35 -22.86 -17.70
C GLY A 754 5.03 -22.27 -18.18
N ASN A 755 4.57 -22.68 -19.37
CA ASN A 755 3.26 -22.25 -19.89
C ASN A 755 2.09 -22.80 -19.07
N ILE A 756 2.17 -24.05 -18.58
CA ILE A 756 1.13 -24.62 -17.71
C ILE A 756 1.03 -23.85 -16.38
N LEU A 757 2.17 -23.49 -15.76
CA LEU A 757 2.21 -22.69 -14.54
C LEU A 757 1.71 -21.26 -14.79
N SER A 758 2.15 -20.60 -15.87
CA SER A 758 1.69 -19.26 -16.25
C SER A 758 0.17 -19.22 -16.50
N SER A 759 -0.34 -20.22 -17.21
CA SER A 759 -1.76 -20.40 -17.50
C SER A 759 -2.57 -20.69 -16.23
N LYS A 760 -2.06 -21.50 -15.29
CA LYS A 760 -2.73 -21.75 -14.00
C LYS A 760 -2.71 -20.55 -13.06
N MET A 761 -1.66 -19.73 -13.12
CA MET A 761 -1.52 -18.51 -12.33
C MET A 761 -2.18 -17.29 -12.99
N LEU A 762 -2.71 -17.43 -14.21
CA LEU A 762 -3.33 -16.35 -15.00
C LEU A 762 -2.40 -15.14 -15.15
N THR A 763 -1.09 -15.37 -15.24
CA THR A 763 -0.07 -14.31 -15.33
C THR A 763 -0.01 -13.62 -16.69
N ASP A 764 -0.61 -14.23 -17.72
CA ASP A 764 -0.69 -13.69 -19.08
C ASP A 764 -2.01 -12.92 -19.37
N ILE A 765 -2.91 -12.86 -18.38
CA ILE A 765 -4.18 -12.12 -18.41
C ILE A 765 -4.06 -10.91 -17.51
#